data_AF-A0A1L9TTD9-F1
#
_entry.id   AF-A0A1L9TTD9-F1
#
_cell.length_a   1.000
_cell.length_b   1.000
_cell.length_c   1.000
_cell.angle_alpha   90.00
_cell.angle_beta   90.00
_cell.angle_gamma   90.00
#
_symmetry.space_group_name_H-M   'P 1'
#
loop_
_entity.id
_entity.type
_entity.pdbx_description
1 polymer ?
#
loop_
_entity_poly.entity_id
_entity_poly.type
_entity_poly.pdbx_seq_one_letter_code
_entity_poly.pdbx_strand_id
1 'polypeptide(L)'
;MDNIRETTGTKRKREADKITSTSEGYTSPTESTEYDSSEDASDYECTSDSNYRTASLEKEFFPDDGTNQALKLEIMISPRTWRDNITAKCTHEGKAIGRAIARLIHRGMITREFWEEMDECSPDVGKIAWMLFNRYGFLKDKFKSHPVHRGTGVWGSELDDGPLLIIEEVYITDIEWRRKGIGRAMVEQLLVVGERCANSTKPRDMSPGLIALEFGSVAQFQKLSTVNAIVIPGSLIEDVKPQYVGKLKRQRIEIDLQASNAAISFYRSLGFRRVGSSPCFAYSFNPNHRAQSIPSDRDFDPQMESLDDREDEPGMGDQIIPYGIEIQLGERTLSTLRMEFPLHYAATTLPDLECVEYLKKATTEDKINFATVDRTRRTLLHTLARKLKPESIRWLLAHVKAAVPWKTARDINGNSPLDALKDFLEDIRTKRHLFMGNLHVSDEFRGFPSPAVECLSLLDFTLSGEDSDLSTSRLKYGCSCGQCIGGFLSPRMKLALLDQAGTLYDFLSDSIDDGQSWVADNDLWFRYVAYDVQQKFKTNKSIRQGYANVFSRVRECLESNLAPSIENILQAVGEASEWPPVTRNYLTRAGDVAGVRAVLTCIFNRARDLDDRTGDGDFQIMYASKYSSLSVCRNDREFKFMAWACGFDLELE
;
A
#
# COMPACT_ATOMS: atom_id res chain seq x y z
N MET A 1 60.92 -7.03 3.58
CA MET A 1 61.44 -7.23 4.95
C MET A 1 60.30 -7.90 5.73
N ASP A 2 60.08 -9.20 5.59
CA ASP A 2 60.93 -10.30 6.08
C ASP A 2 60.85 -10.40 7.63
N ASN A 3 60.53 -11.53 8.26
CA ASN A 3 60.34 -12.87 7.68
C ASN A 3 59.75 -13.92 8.67
N ILE A 4 59.17 -15.02 8.13
CA ILE A 4 59.30 -16.44 8.61
C ILE A 4 58.58 -16.82 9.94
N ARG A 5 57.96 -18.01 10.17
CA ARG A 5 57.78 -19.37 9.53
C ARG A 5 56.55 -20.06 10.24
N GLU A 6 56.04 -21.29 10.05
CA GLU A 6 55.87 -22.42 9.07
C GLU A 6 54.91 -23.44 9.80
N THR A 7 54.15 -24.42 9.29
CA THR A 7 53.40 -24.81 8.05
C THR A 7 52.38 -25.92 8.51
N THR A 8 51.85 -26.97 7.83
CA THR A 8 52.07 -27.62 6.52
C THR A 8 50.88 -28.50 6.05
N GLY A 9 50.30 -28.18 4.88
CA GLY A 9 49.64 -29.16 4.00
C GLY A 9 48.21 -29.64 4.35
N THR A 10 47.50 -30.41 3.48
CA THR A 10 47.92 -30.92 2.16
C THR A 10 46.81 -30.96 1.09
N LYS A 11 47.14 -30.37 -0.07
CA LYS A 11 46.54 -30.39 -1.42
C LYS A 11 45.85 -31.68 -1.92
N ARG A 12 44.91 -31.50 -2.86
CA ARG A 12 44.96 -31.93 -4.30
C ARG A 12 44.07 -30.96 -5.12
N LYS A 13 44.62 -30.12 -6.02
CA LYS A 13 45.00 -30.33 -7.45
C LYS A 13 43.79 -30.66 -8.37
N ARG A 14 43.46 -29.98 -9.51
CA ARG A 14 44.10 -29.07 -10.52
C ARG A 14 44.46 -29.76 -11.85
N GLU A 15 44.11 -29.12 -12.98
CA GLU A 15 44.87 -28.78 -14.22
C GLU A 15 43.81 -28.37 -15.32
N ALA A 16 43.98 -27.49 -16.34
CA ALA A 16 45.08 -27.00 -17.20
C ALA A 16 45.47 -27.98 -18.34
N ASP A 17 45.83 -27.61 -19.59
CA ASP A 17 46.09 -26.34 -20.34
C ASP A 17 46.07 -26.68 -21.87
N LYS A 18 45.99 -25.85 -22.94
CA LYS A 18 45.74 -24.41 -23.24
C LYS A 18 45.63 -24.21 -24.80
N ILE A 19 45.08 -23.08 -25.33
CA ILE A 19 45.25 -22.52 -26.72
C ILE A 19 44.58 -23.33 -27.87
N THR A 20 43.76 -22.75 -28.79
CA THR A 20 44.11 -21.89 -29.97
C THR A 20 43.04 -20.86 -30.35
N SER A 21 43.38 -19.93 -31.28
CA SER A 21 42.50 -18.89 -31.84
C SER A 21 42.43 -18.92 -33.37
N THR A 22 41.24 -18.77 -33.96
CA THR A 22 41.07 -18.39 -35.38
C THR A 22 39.85 -17.50 -35.57
N SER A 23 40.05 -16.42 -36.33
CA SER A 23 39.06 -15.52 -36.91
C SER A 23 38.02 -16.25 -37.77
N GLU A 24 36.75 -15.80 -37.74
CA GLU A 24 36.09 -15.18 -38.91
C GLU A 24 34.72 -14.54 -38.54
N GLY A 25 34.10 -13.82 -39.49
CA GLY A 25 33.10 -12.80 -39.21
C GLY A 25 31.63 -13.25 -39.14
N TYR A 26 30.83 -12.53 -38.35
CA TYR A 26 29.37 -12.64 -38.36
C TYR A 26 28.75 -11.75 -39.44
N THR A 27 28.27 -12.36 -40.51
CA THR A 27 27.24 -11.79 -41.40
C THR A 27 25.86 -12.20 -40.92
N SER A 28 24.97 -11.24 -40.68
CA SER A 28 23.54 -11.49 -40.47
C SER A 28 22.85 -12.02 -41.73
N PRO A 29 21.88 -12.93 -41.59
CA PRO A 29 20.69 -12.96 -42.43
C PRO A 29 19.47 -12.50 -41.61
N THR A 30 18.68 -11.60 -42.19
CA THR A 30 17.30 -11.37 -41.76
C THR A 30 16.41 -12.50 -42.26
N GLU A 31 15.56 -13.06 -41.42
CA GLU A 31 14.28 -13.60 -41.90
C GLU A 31 13.21 -13.57 -40.80
N SER A 32 11.95 -13.45 -41.22
CA SER A 32 10.78 -13.25 -40.38
C SER A 32 10.15 -14.57 -39.94
N THR A 33 9.76 -14.67 -38.67
CA THR A 33 8.83 -15.71 -38.20
C THR A 33 7.71 -15.09 -37.37
N GLU A 34 6.51 -15.59 -37.59
CA GLU A 34 5.30 -15.19 -36.88
C GLU A 34 5.26 -15.89 -35.51
N TYR A 35 5.04 -15.15 -34.44
CA TYR A 35 4.93 -15.70 -33.08
C TYR A 35 3.46 -15.93 -32.71
N ASP A 36 2.95 -17.09 -33.14
CA ASP A 36 1.72 -17.65 -32.58
C ASP A 36 1.94 -17.90 -31.07
N SER A 37 1.09 -17.29 -30.24
CA SER A 37 1.34 -17.12 -28.80
C SER A 37 0.30 -17.88 -27.99
N SER A 38 0.52 -19.18 -27.83
CA SER A 38 -0.29 -20.04 -26.95
C SER A 38 -0.03 -19.74 -25.47
N GLU A 39 -1.05 -19.25 -24.75
CA GLU A 39 -0.97 -18.93 -23.32
C GLU A 39 -1.05 -20.18 -22.42
N ASP A 40 0.05 -20.90 -22.24
CA ASP A 40 0.21 -21.86 -21.14
C ASP A 40 0.69 -21.14 -19.86
N ALA A 41 -0.25 -20.57 -19.11
CA ALA A 41 0.02 -20.05 -17.76
C ALA A 41 0.13 -21.20 -16.76
N SER A 42 1.31 -21.39 -16.16
CA SER A 42 1.58 -22.50 -15.24
C SER A 42 0.99 -22.25 -13.83
N ASP A 43 -0.28 -22.61 -13.63
CA ASP A 43 -0.92 -22.70 -12.30
C ASP A 43 -0.15 -23.73 -11.44
N TYR A 44 0.46 -23.30 -10.33
CA TYR A 44 1.00 -24.20 -9.31
C TYR A 44 -0.15 -24.69 -8.41
N GLU A 45 -0.79 -25.79 -8.80
CA GLU A 45 -1.93 -26.37 -8.06
C GLU A 45 -1.53 -26.81 -6.63
N CYS A 46 -1.99 -26.07 -5.62
CA CYS A 46 -2.09 -26.59 -4.27
C CYS A 46 -3.35 -27.47 -4.17
N THR A 47 -3.16 -28.79 -4.26
CA THR A 47 -4.24 -29.78 -4.37
C THR A 47 -5.08 -29.88 -3.09
N SER A 48 -6.19 -29.14 -3.08
CA SER A 48 -7.26 -29.25 -2.08
C SER A 48 -8.60 -29.56 -2.77
N ASP A 49 -8.90 -30.86 -2.88
CA ASP A 49 -10.13 -31.37 -3.48
C ASP A 49 -11.39 -30.85 -2.77
N SER A 50 -11.99 -29.79 -3.33
CA SER A 50 -13.33 -29.34 -2.96
C SER A 50 -14.12 -29.00 -4.22
N ASN A 51 -15.36 -29.48 -4.29
CA ASN A 51 -16.17 -29.44 -5.50
C ASN A 51 -16.77 -28.04 -5.71
N TYR A 52 -15.95 -27.10 -6.19
CA TYR A 52 -16.37 -25.77 -6.64
C TYR A 52 -17.34 -25.89 -7.82
N ARG A 53 -18.65 -25.89 -7.52
CA ARG A 53 -19.70 -25.94 -8.54
C ARG A 53 -19.73 -24.64 -9.32
N THR A 54 -19.19 -24.65 -10.54
CA THR A 54 -19.39 -23.56 -11.52
C THR A 54 -20.90 -23.31 -11.69
N ALA A 55 -21.36 -22.13 -11.32
CA ALA A 55 -22.76 -21.75 -11.47
C ALA A 55 -22.94 -20.97 -12.77
N SER A 56 -23.77 -21.47 -13.68
CA SER A 56 -24.21 -20.74 -14.87
C SER A 56 -25.56 -20.08 -14.64
N LEU A 57 -25.74 -18.88 -15.20
CA LEU A 57 -27.01 -18.18 -15.30
C LEU A 57 -27.20 -17.69 -16.74
N GLU A 58 -28.35 -17.98 -17.33
CA GLU A 58 -28.73 -17.50 -18.65
C GLU A 58 -29.80 -16.41 -18.54
N LYS A 59 -29.68 -15.36 -19.35
CA LYS A 59 -30.66 -14.27 -19.43
C LYS A 59 -30.76 -13.74 -20.86
N GLU A 60 -31.99 -13.62 -21.35
CA GLU A 60 -32.28 -12.93 -22.62
C GLU A 60 -32.43 -11.43 -22.39
N PHE A 61 -31.96 -10.63 -23.34
CA PHE A 61 -32.20 -9.18 -23.40
C PHE A 61 -32.35 -8.72 -24.86
N PHE A 62 -32.93 -7.53 -25.06
CA PHE A 62 -33.11 -6.93 -26.38
C PHE A 62 -32.16 -5.72 -26.53
N PRO A 63 -31.50 -5.53 -27.68
CA PRO A 63 -30.57 -4.42 -27.92
C PRO A 63 -31.29 -3.07 -28.13
N ASP A 64 -30.59 -1.97 -27.82
CA ASP A 64 -31.06 -0.58 -28.03
C ASP A 64 -31.07 -0.15 -29.53
N ASP A 65 -31.21 -1.08 -30.49
CA ASP A 65 -31.15 -0.80 -31.94
C ASP A 65 -32.51 -0.84 -32.66
N GLY A 66 -33.59 -1.14 -31.94
CA GLY A 66 -34.94 -1.25 -32.49
C GLY A 66 -35.24 -2.59 -33.18
N THR A 67 -34.31 -3.55 -33.19
CA THR A 67 -34.59 -4.92 -33.62
C THR A 67 -35.08 -5.76 -32.44
N ASN A 68 -36.18 -6.50 -32.63
CA ASN A 68 -36.71 -7.43 -31.62
C ASN A 68 -35.91 -8.75 -31.58
N GLN A 69 -34.60 -8.71 -31.78
CA GLN A 69 -33.74 -9.89 -31.71
C GLN A 69 -33.26 -10.10 -30.28
N ALA A 70 -33.57 -11.27 -29.71
CA ALA A 70 -33.09 -11.65 -28.39
C ALA A 70 -31.58 -11.95 -28.43
N LEU A 71 -30.84 -11.36 -27.52
CA LEU A 71 -29.43 -11.64 -27.24
C LEU A 71 -29.34 -12.46 -25.96
N LYS A 72 -28.57 -13.56 -26.00
CA LYS A 72 -28.40 -14.46 -24.86
C LYS A 72 -27.14 -14.11 -24.11
N LEU A 73 -27.30 -13.64 -22.87
CA LEU A 73 -26.20 -13.47 -21.92
C LEU A 73 -26.06 -14.72 -21.05
N GLU A 74 -24.87 -15.30 -21.08
CA GLU A 74 -24.43 -16.37 -20.19
C GLU A 74 -23.50 -15.78 -19.12
N ILE A 75 -23.67 -16.16 -17.85
CA ILE A 75 -22.79 -15.72 -16.75
C ILE A 75 -22.29 -16.96 -16.03
N MET A 76 -20.97 -17.11 -15.96
CA MET A 76 -20.28 -18.19 -15.25
C MET A 76 -19.63 -17.64 -13.98
N ILE A 77 -19.83 -18.32 -12.85
CA ILE A 77 -19.20 -18.01 -11.57
C ILE A 77 -18.27 -19.17 -11.20
N SER A 78 -16.97 -18.88 -11.09
CA SER A 78 -15.93 -19.82 -10.65
C SER A 78 -15.33 -19.34 -9.33
N PRO A 79 -15.80 -19.84 -8.17
CA PRO A 79 -15.28 -19.45 -6.86
C PRO A 79 -13.86 -19.97 -6.61
N ARG A 80 -13.08 -19.22 -5.83
CA ARG A 80 -11.79 -19.59 -5.21
C ARG A 80 -11.77 -19.06 -3.76
N THR A 81 -10.84 -19.56 -2.94
CA THR A 81 -10.75 -19.36 -1.47
C THR A 81 -11.14 -17.97 -0.96
N TRP A 82 -10.61 -16.90 -1.56
CA TRP A 82 -10.88 -15.50 -1.17
C TRP A 82 -11.39 -14.63 -2.34
N ARG A 83 -11.65 -15.22 -3.51
CA ARG A 83 -12.06 -14.49 -4.74
C ARG A 83 -13.02 -15.31 -5.61
N ASP A 84 -14.16 -14.73 -5.99
CA ASP A 84 -15.01 -15.30 -7.04
C ASP A 84 -14.70 -14.66 -8.40
N ASN A 85 -14.44 -15.49 -9.41
CA ASN A 85 -14.32 -15.05 -10.80
C ASN A 85 -15.70 -15.07 -11.46
N ILE A 86 -16.17 -13.93 -11.96
CA ILE A 86 -17.49 -13.78 -12.58
C ILE A 86 -17.28 -13.36 -14.04
N THR A 87 -17.57 -14.25 -14.98
CA THR A 87 -17.44 -13.99 -16.42
C THR A 87 -18.82 -13.91 -17.06
N ALA A 88 -19.14 -12.77 -17.69
CA ALA A 88 -20.32 -12.62 -18.52
C ALA A 88 -19.93 -12.74 -20.01
N LYS A 89 -20.75 -13.42 -20.80
CA LYS A 89 -20.53 -13.70 -22.23
C LYS A 89 -21.82 -13.46 -23.00
N CYS A 90 -21.80 -12.52 -23.94
CA CYS A 90 -22.95 -12.20 -24.78
C CYS A 90 -22.87 -12.98 -26.10
N THR A 91 -23.98 -13.62 -26.48
CA THR A 91 -24.08 -14.44 -27.68
C THR A 91 -25.28 -14.08 -28.55
N HIS A 92 -25.12 -14.20 -29.87
CA HIS A 92 -26.15 -14.04 -30.89
C HIS A 92 -25.99 -15.18 -31.90
N GLU A 93 -27.06 -15.91 -32.18
CA GLU A 93 -27.07 -17.09 -33.07
C GLU A 93 -25.93 -18.11 -32.80
N GLY A 94 -25.51 -18.22 -31.52
CA GLY A 94 -24.40 -19.07 -31.08
C GLY A 94 -23.00 -18.45 -31.20
N LYS A 95 -22.82 -17.37 -31.97
CA LYS A 95 -21.56 -16.59 -32.01
C LYS A 95 -21.41 -15.76 -30.73
N ALA A 96 -20.21 -15.72 -30.16
CA ALA A 96 -19.88 -14.77 -29.10
C ALA A 96 -19.63 -13.37 -29.68
N ILE A 97 -20.36 -12.37 -29.18
CA ILE A 97 -20.28 -10.97 -29.64
C ILE A 97 -19.73 -10.01 -28.58
N GLY A 98 -19.59 -10.47 -27.32
CA GLY A 98 -18.98 -9.71 -26.24
C GLY A 98 -18.65 -10.55 -25.01
N ARG A 99 -17.74 -10.04 -24.18
CA ARG A 99 -17.22 -10.65 -22.94
C ARG A 99 -17.10 -9.56 -21.87
N ALA A 100 -17.29 -9.91 -20.61
CA ALA A 100 -16.87 -9.08 -19.50
C ALA A 100 -16.39 -9.95 -18.33
N ILE A 101 -15.40 -9.47 -17.59
CA ILE A 101 -14.84 -10.14 -16.41
C ILE A 101 -14.99 -9.21 -15.20
N ALA A 102 -15.47 -9.76 -14.10
CA ALA A 102 -15.33 -9.17 -12.77
C ALA A 102 -14.74 -10.17 -11.78
N ARG A 103 -14.06 -9.64 -10.75
CA ARG A 103 -13.52 -10.38 -9.61
C ARG A 103 -14.19 -9.87 -8.34
N LEU A 104 -14.90 -10.72 -7.62
CA LEU A 104 -15.40 -10.39 -6.28
C LEU A 104 -14.35 -10.80 -5.26
N ILE A 105 -13.66 -9.82 -4.67
CA ILE A 105 -12.61 -10.01 -3.67
C ILE A 105 -13.21 -10.00 -2.28
N HIS A 106 -13.12 -11.12 -1.55
CA HIS A 106 -13.51 -11.25 -0.15
C HIS A 106 -12.39 -10.73 0.76
N ARG A 107 -12.05 -9.44 0.59
CA ARG A 107 -10.87 -8.75 1.16
C ARG A 107 -10.56 -9.05 2.63
N GLY A 108 -11.58 -9.28 3.46
CA GLY A 108 -11.40 -9.65 4.87
C GLY A 108 -10.53 -10.89 5.11
N MET A 109 -10.41 -11.78 4.12
CA MET A 109 -9.60 -13.00 4.19
C MET A 109 -8.12 -12.77 3.82
N ILE A 110 -7.77 -11.63 3.21
CA ILE A 110 -6.43 -11.31 2.69
C ILE A 110 -5.88 -10.00 3.25
N THR A 111 -6.38 -9.52 4.40
CA THR A 111 -6.00 -8.20 4.94
C THR A 111 -4.53 -8.08 5.35
N ARG A 112 -3.87 -9.19 5.68
CA ARG A 112 -2.45 -9.24 6.10
C ARG A 112 -1.48 -8.99 4.93
N GLU A 113 -1.82 -9.51 3.76
CA GLU A 113 -1.00 -9.59 2.53
C GLU A 113 -1.80 -9.06 1.32
N PHE A 114 -2.54 -7.96 1.55
CA PHE A 114 -3.55 -7.45 0.62
C PHE A 114 -2.97 -6.91 -0.70
N TRP A 115 -1.74 -6.41 -0.72
CA TRP A 115 -1.14 -5.95 -1.98
C TRP A 115 -0.61 -7.13 -2.80
N GLU A 116 -0.06 -8.13 -2.13
CA GLU A 116 0.53 -9.34 -2.69
C GLU A 116 -0.54 -10.18 -3.41
N GLU A 117 -1.59 -10.62 -2.70
CA GLU A 117 -2.71 -11.39 -3.24
C GLU A 117 -3.48 -10.64 -4.36
N MET A 118 -3.44 -9.30 -4.34
CA MET A 118 -4.07 -8.47 -5.38
C MET A 118 -3.18 -8.25 -6.62
N ASP A 119 -1.85 -8.27 -6.50
CA ASP A 119 -0.95 -8.28 -7.68
C ASP A 119 -1.02 -9.64 -8.39
N GLU A 120 -1.06 -10.74 -7.62
CA GLU A 120 -1.28 -12.10 -8.14
C GLU A 120 -2.68 -12.32 -8.72
N CYS A 121 -3.65 -11.43 -8.47
CA CYS A 121 -4.97 -11.51 -9.10
C CYS A 121 -4.91 -11.38 -10.62
N SER A 122 -4.27 -10.29 -11.06
CA SER A 122 -3.98 -9.84 -12.43
C SER A 122 -3.43 -8.40 -12.38
N PRO A 123 -2.72 -7.92 -13.42
CA PRO A 123 -2.06 -6.62 -13.40
C PRO A 123 -2.98 -5.41 -13.13
N ASP A 124 -4.22 -5.41 -13.63
CA ASP A 124 -5.15 -4.29 -13.39
C ASP A 124 -5.82 -4.36 -12.00
N VAL A 125 -5.97 -5.55 -11.41
CA VAL A 125 -6.43 -5.70 -10.01
C VAL A 125 -5.35 -5.22 -9.04
N GLY A 126 -4.10 -5.63 -9.25
CA GLY A 126 -2.94 -5.18 -8.47
C GLY A 126 -2.75 -3.66 -8.55
N LYS A 127 -2.84 -3.10 -9.75
CA LYS A 127 -2.85 -1.65 -10.00
C LYS A 127 -3.97 -0.94 -9.23
N ILE A 128 -5.20 -1.45 -9.18
CA ILE A 128 -6.27 -0.88 -8.34
C ILE A 128 -5.87 -0.91 -6.85
N ALA A 129 -5.32 -2.02 -6.36
CA ALA A 129 -4.87 -2.18 -4.99
C ALA A 129 -3.76 -1.18 -4.61
N TRP A 130 -2.68 -1.13 -5.40
CA TRP A 130 -1.55 -0.22 -5.25
C TRP A 130 -1.93 1.26 -5.38
N MET A 131 -2.97 1.60 -6.15
CA MET A 131 -3.38 2.98 -6.35
C MET A 131 -4.29 3.48 -5.21
N LEU A 132 -5.38 2.78 -4.92
CA LEU A 132 -6.42 3.24 -3.98
C LEU A 132 -6.09 2.96 -2.51
N PHE A 133 -5.49 1.82 -2.21
CA PHE A 133 -5.46 1.26 -0.86
C PHE A 133 -4.05 1.17 -0.27
N ASN A 134 -3.92 1.01 1.04
CA ASN A 134 -2.67 0.65 1.71
C ASN A 134 -2.49 -0.88 1.83
N ARG A 135 -1.36 -1.34 2.38
CA ARG A 135 -1.02 -2.76 2.60
C ARG A 135 -2.05 -3.59 3.38
N TYR A 136 -3.02 -2.94 4.05
CA TYR A 136 -4.08 -3.57 4.83
C TYR A 136 -5.48 -3.34 4.24
N GLY A 137 -5.55 -2.92 2.97
CA GLY A 137 -6.80 -2.72 2.26
C GLY A 137 -7.62 -1.48 2.65
N PHE A 138 -7.12 -0.58 3.52
CA PHE A 138 -7.79 0.70 3.79
C PHE A 138 -7.59 1.68 2.63
N LEU A 139 -8.63 2.43 2.25
CA LEU A 139 -8.53 3.52 1.27
C LEU A 139 -7.56 4.58 1.80
N LYS A 140 -6.60 5.02 0.96
CA LYS A 140 -5.58 6.00 1.35
C LYS A 140 -6.22 7.32 1.78
N ASP A 141 -5.69 7.92 2.85
CA ASP A 141 -6.28 9.11 3.47
C ASP A 141 -6.37 10.33 2.53
N LYS A 142 -5.47 10.44 1.54
CA LYS A 142 -5.55 11.50 0.51
C LYS A 142 -6.85 11.46 -0.32
N PHE A 143 -7.55 10.33 -0.38
CA PHE A 143 -8.88 10.23 -1.01
C PHE A 143 -10.04 10.51 -0.04
N LYS A 144 -9.78 10.61 1.27
CA LYS A 144 -10.77 10.90 2.33
C LYS A 144 -10.71 12.37 2.78
N SER A 145 -9.52 12.83 3.17
CA SER A 145 -9.32 14.09 3.91
C SER A 145 -8.85 15.25 3.02
N HIS A 146 -7.90 14.98 2.11
CA HIS A 146 -7.09 16.02 1.47
C HIS A 146 -7.93 16.95 0.57
N PRO A 147 -7.74 18.30 0.61
CA PRO A 147 -8.65 19.27 0.01
C PRO A 147 -8.99 19.08 -1.48
N VAL A 148 -8.05 18.57 -2.29
CA VAL A 148 -8.25 18.31 -3.73
C VAL A 148 -8.45 16.83 -4.01
N HIS A 149 -7.47 15.99 -3.65
CA HIS A 149 -7.48 14.53 -3.90
C HIS A 149 -8.71 13.75 -3.41
N ARG A 150 -9.50 14.24 -2.44
CA ARG A 150 -10.81 13.66 -2.10
C ARG A 150 -11.88 13.80 -3.19
N GLY A 151 -11.61 14.57 -4.25
CA GLY A 151 -12.52 14.82 -5.37
C GLY A 151 -13.85 15.42 -4.89
N THR A 152 -14.97 14.77 -5.24
CA THR A 152 -16.32 15.12 -4.76
C THR A 152 -16.51 14.94 -3.25
N GLY A 153 -15.59 14.27 -2.56
CA GLY A 153 -15.75 13.87 -1.15
C GLY A 153 -16.97 12.96 -0.97
N VAL A 154 -17.30 12.15 -1.98
CA VAL A 154 -18.42 11.21 -1.98
C VAL A 154 -18.03 9.80 -1.53
N TRP A 155 -16.74 9.49 -1.58
CA TRP A 155 -16.13 8.25 -1.10
C TRP A 155 -15.24 8.53 0.12
N GLY A 156 -15.21 7.60 1.06
CA GLY A 156 -14.60 7.75 2.38
C GLY A 156 -14.22 6.40 3.00
N SER A 157 -14.48 6.23 4.29
CA SER A 157 -14.15 4.99 5.02
C SER A 157 -15.12 3.83 4.74
N GLU A 158 -16.22 4.04 4.05
CA GLU A 158 -17.09 2.95 3.56
C GLU A 158 -16.46 2.13 2.43
N LEU A 159 -15.31 2.55 1.89
CA LEU A 159 -14.45 1.71 1.06
C LEU A 159 -13.36 0.96 1.86
N ASP A 160 -13.20 1.19 3.17
CA ASP A 160 -12.20 0.48 4.00
C ASP A 160 -12.59 -0.97 4.33
N ASP A 161 -13.90 -1.25 4.36
CA ASP A 161 -14.50 -2.49 4.81
C ASP A 161 -15.34 -3.15 3.70
N GLY A 162 -15.61 -4.45 3.86
CA GLY A 162 -16.48 -5.23 2.95
C GLY A 162 -15.81 -5.74 1.66
N PRO A 163 -16.52 -6.59 0.89
CA PRO A 163 -16.02 -7.14 -0.38
C PRO A 163 -15.89 -6.09 -1.49
N LEU A 164 -14.97 -6.32 -2.42
CA LEU A 164 -14.76 -5.44 -3.59
C LEU A 164 -15.08 -6.18 -4.88
N LEU A 165 -16.05 -5.70 -5.66
CA LEU A 165 -16.35 -6.23 -7.00
C LEU A 165 -15.57 -5.43 -8.05
N ILE A 166 -14.38 -5.89 -8.42
CA ILE A 166 -13.57 -5.24 -9.45
C ILE A 166 -14.03 -5.69 -10.82
N ILE A 167 -14.47 -4.75 -11.66
CA ILE A 167 -14.69 -4.99 -13.09
C ILE A 167 -13.35 -4.79 -13.80
N GLU A 168 -12.88 -5.83 -14.47
CA GLU A 168 -11.55 -5.93 -15.07
C GLU A 168 -11.62 -5.70 -16.59
N GLU A 169 -12.51 -6.43 -17.27
CA GLU A 169 -12.68 -6.35 -18.72
C GLU A 169 -14.15 -6.12 -19.07
N VAL A 170 -14.42 -5.24 -20.05
CA VAL A 170 -15.72 -5.18 -20.76
C VAL A 170 -15.43 -4.98 -22.24
N TYR A 171 -15.59 -6.05 -23.02
CA TYR A 171 -15.20 -6.14 -24.42
C TYR A 171 -16.41 -6.48 -25.32
N ILE A 172 -16.50 -5.83 -26.47
CA ILE A 172 -17.51 -6.12 -27.50
C ILE A 172 -16.76 -6.40 -28.79
N THR A 173 -16.70 -7.68 -29.17
CA THR A 173 -15.86 -8.20 -30.26
C THR A 173 -16.23 -7.56 -31.60
N ASP A 174 -17.51 -7.63 -31.95
CA ASP A 174 -18.00 -7.14 -33.23
C ASP A 174 -18.38 -5.66 -33.14
N ILE A 175 -17.74 -4.82 -33.96
CA ILE A 175 -17.96 -3.36 -33.94
C ILE A 175 -19.42 -2.97 -34.23
N GLU A 176 -20.12 -3.74 -35.06
CA GLU A 176 -21.53 -3.56 -35.41
C GLU A 176 -22.49 -3.70 -34.22
N TRP A 177 -22.08 -4.43 -33.17
CA TRP A 177 -22.87 -4.64 -31.96
C TRP A 177 -22.56 -3.63 -30.85
N ARG A 178 -21.58 -2.73 -31.06
CA ARG A 178 -21.25 -1.65 -30.11
C ARG A 178 -22.34 -0.58 -30.11
N ARG A 179 -22.42 0.18 -29.01
CA ARG A 179 -23.45 1.21 -28.71
C ARG A 179 -24.91 0.71 -28.61
N LYS A 180 -25.24 -0.52 -29.00
CA LYS A 180 -26.58 -1.15 -28.90
C LYS A 180 -26.99 -1.63 -27.49
N GLY A 181 -26.58 -0.94 -26.42
CA GLY A 181 -26.91 -1.31 -25.03
C GLY A 181 -26.19 -2.54 -24.42
N ILE A 182 -25.58 -3.43 -25.22
CA ILE A 182 -24.97 -4.69 -24.73
C ILE A 182 -24.00 -4.48 -23.56
N GLY A 183 -23.07 -3.53 -23.66
CA GLY A 183 -22.09 -3.27 -22.59
C GLY A 183 -22.76 -2.87 -21.27
N ARG A 184 -23.86 -2.11 -21.32
CA ARG A 184 -24.69 -1.79 -20.15
C ARG A 184 -25.29 -3.08 -19.57
N ALA A 185 -25.95 -3.90 -20.40
CA ALA A 185 -26.58 -5.14 -19.95
C ALA A 185 -25.57 -6.08 -19.27
N MET A 186 -24.35 -6.21 -19.80
CA MET A 186 -23.29 -7.01 -19.19
C MET A 186 -22.87 -6.46 -17.81
N VAL A 187 -22.56 -5.15 -17.71
CA VAL A 187 -22.16 -4.54 -16.43
C VAL A 187 -23.29 -4.59 -15.40
N GLU A 188 -24.53 -4.33 -15.78
CA GLU A 188 -25.70 -4.43 -14.90
C GLU A 188 -25.88 -5.86 -14.35
N GLN A 189 -25.65 -6.90 -15.16
CA GLN A 189 -25.73 -8.27 -14.65
C GLN A 189 -24.50 -8.67 -13.81
N LEU A 190 -23.30 -8.17 -14.12
CA LEU A 190 -22.12 -8.36 -13.26
C LEU A 190 -22.34 -7.73 -11.88
N LEU A 191 -22.96 -6.55 -11.80
CA LEU A 191 -23.35 -5.91 -10.54
C LEU A 191 -24.36 -6.80 -9.76
N VAL A 192 -25.47 -7.20 -10.40
CA VAL A 192 -26.51 -8.04 -9.76
C VAL A 192 -25.95 -9.39 -9.28
N VAL A 193 -25.07 -10.03 -10.06
CA VAL A 193 -24.45 -11.31 -9.68
C VAL A 193 -23.41 -11.11 -8.57
N GLY A 194 -22.58 -10.07 -8.64
CA GLY A 194 -21.62 -9.76 -7.57
C GLY A 194 -22.29 -9.45 -6.24
N GLU A 195 -23.38 -8.68 -6.24
CA GLU A 195 -24.20 -8.47 -5.05
C GLU A 195 -24.84 -9.77 -4.53
N ARG A 196 -25.35 -10.62 -5.42
CA ARG A 196 -25.90 -11.93 -5.03
C ARG A 196 -24.83 -12.83 -4.41
N CYS A 197 -23.62 -12.87 -4.96
CA CYS A 197 -22.49 -13.63 -4.40
C CYS A 197 -22.09 -13.08 -3.03
N ALA A 198 -21.88 -11.76 -2.89
CA ALA A 198 -21.53 -11.10 -1.64
C ALA A 198 -22.63 -11.18 -0.56
N ASN A 199 -23.90 -11.38 -0.94
CA ASN A 199 -24.99 -11.69 -0.01
C ASN A 199 -25.11 -13.19 0.29
N SER A 200 -24.56 -14.08 -0.54
CA SER A 200 -24.63 -15.53 -0.33
C SER A 200 -23.62 -16.06 0.70
N THR A 201 -22.50 -15.35 0.89
CA THR A 201 -21.48 -15.64 1.92
C THR A 201 -21.85 -15.12 3.31
N LYS A 202 -22.91 -14.31 3.43
CA LYS A 202 -23.37 -13.79 4.73
C LYS A 202 -24.03 -14.91 5.55
N PRO A 203 -23.79 -14.98 6.88
CA PRO A 203 -24.52 -15.91 7.74
C PRO A 203 -26.03 -15.72 7.59
N ARG A 204 -26.75 -16.82 7.35
CA ARG A 204 -28.21 -16.80 7.30
C ARG A 204 -28.78 -16.91 8.72
N ASP A 205 -29.94 -16.30 8.91
CA ASP A 205 -30.81 -16.48 10.08
C ASP A 205 -30.20 -16.10 11.45
N MET A 206 -29.07 -15.39 11.49
CA MET A 206 -28.54 -14.79 12.72
C MET A 206 -29.46 -13.68 13.24
N SER A 207 -29.80 -13.78 14.54
CA SER A 207 -30.51 -12.69 15.22
C SER A 207 -29.61 -11.46 15.39
N PRO A 208 -30.17 -10.23 15.51
CA PRO A 208 -29.38 -9.02 15.79
C PRO A 208 -28.49 -9.11 17.03
N GLY A 209 -28.85 -9.95 18.01
CA GLY A 209 -28.04 -10.21 19.20
C GLY A 209 -26.80 -11.08 18.91
N LEU A 210 -26.92 -12.09 18.04
CA LEU A 210 -25.76 -12.88 17.58
C LEU A 210 -24.83 -12.03 16.70
N ILE A 211 -25.39 -11.23 15.79
CA ILE A 211 -24.61 -10.31 14.96
C ILE A 211 -23.85 -9.29 15.83
N ALA A 212 -24.46 -8.78 16.90
CA ALA A 212 -23.79 -7.88 17.85
C ALA A 212 -22.74 -8.58 18.73
N LEU A 213 -22.87 -9.89 18.99
CA LEU A 213 -21.90 -10.67 19.74
C LEU A 213 -20.66 -11.00 18.89
N GLU A 214 -20.85 -11.49 17.66
CA GLU A 214 -19.76 -11.93 16.78
C GLU A 214 -19.05 -10.78 16.06
N PHE A 215 -19.78 -9.74 15.64
CA PHE A 215 -19.24 -8.63 14.85
C PHE A 215 -19.20 -7.31 15.62
N GLY A 216 -19.36 -7.34 16.96
CA GLY A 216 -19.41 -6.19 17.87
C GLY A 216 -20.64 -5.28 17.73
N SER A 217 -21.20 -5.14 16.52
CA SER A 217 -22.47 -4.47 16.28
C SER A 217 -23.08 -4.79 14.91
N VAL A 218 -24.40 -4.67 14.80
CA VAL A 218 -25.13 -4.76 13.51
C VAL A 218 -24.61 -3.74 12.48
N ALA A 219 -24.20 -2.55 12.92
CA ALA A 219 -23.65 -1.52 12.03
C ALA A 219 -22.25 -1.88 11.49
N GLN A 220 -21.43 -2.58 12.29
CA GLN A 220 -20.12 -3.09 11.89
C GLN A 220 -20.27 -4.27 10.91
N PHE A 221 -21.17 -5.22 11.21
CA PHE A 221 -21.55 -6.27 10.26
C PHE A 221 -22.09 -5.71 8.93
N GLN A 222 -22.89 -4.65 8.96
CA GLN A 222 -23.36 -3.98 7.74
C GLN A 222 -22.20 -3.41 6.91
N LYS A 223 -21.19 -2.78 7.52
CA LYS A 223 -19.98 -2.33 6.81
C LYS A 223 -19.20 -3.51 6.22
N LEU A 224 -18.84 -4.48 7.06
CA LEU A 224 -18.06 -5.67 6.70
C LEU A 224 -18.74 -6.56 5.66
N SER A 225 -20.04 -6.39 5.44
CA SER A 225 -20.83 -7.15 4.46
C SER A 225 -21.39 -6.30 3.31
N THR A 226 -21.11 -4.99 3.25
CA THR A 226 -21.47 -4.14 2.11
C THR A 226 -20.43 -4.31 1.00
N VAL A 227 -20.83 -4.88 -0.13
CA VAL A 227 -20.01 -4.87 -1.34
C VAL A 227 -20.04 -3.49 -1.99
N ASN A 228 -18.90 -3.06 -2.53
CA ASN A 228 -18.84 -1.93 -3.47
C ASN A 228 -18.11 -2.40 -4.73
N ALA A 229 -18.54 -1.92 -5.91
CA ALA A 229 -17.88 -2.25 -7.17
C ALA A 229 -16.86 -1.16 -7.55
N ILE A 230 -15.76 -1.54 -8.19
CA ILE A 230 -14.66 -0.65 -8.61
C ILE A 230 -14.26 -0.98 -10.06
N VAL A 231 -13.91 0.03 -10.84
CA VAL A 231 -13.43 -0.13 -12.23
C VAL A 231 -12.42 0.97 -12.59
N ILE A 232 -11.46 0.65 -13.46
CA ILE A 232 -10.68 1.64 -14.21
C ILE A 232 -11.26 1.69 -15.64
N PRO A 233 -11.89 2.80 -16.06
CA PRO A 233 -12.39 2.93 -17.43
C PRO A 233 -11.26 2.87 -18.46
N GLY A 234 -11.19 1.77 -19.21
CA GLY A 234 -10.26 1.57 -20.32
C GLY A 234 -10.89 1.82 -21.69
N SER A 235 -10.04 1.88 -22.72
CA SER A 235 -10.45 1.93 -24.13
C SER A 235 -9.67 0.90 -24.95
N LEU A 236 -10.28 0.39 -26.03
CA LEU A 236 -9.71 -0.69 -26.82
C LEU A 236 -8.53 -0.17 -27.65
N ILE A 237 -7.35 -0.75 -27.40
CA ILE A 237 -6.11 -0.42 -28.12
C ILE A 237 -6.29 -0.60 -29.64
N GLU A 238 -7.11 -1.56 -30.05
CA GLU A 238 -7.48 -1.87 -31.43
C GLU A 238 -8.33 -0.78 -32.10
N ASP A 239 -9.20 -0.09 -31.34
CA ASP A 239 -9.99 1.03 -31.84
C ASP A 239 -9.14 2.31 -31.96
N VAL A 240 -8.15 2.45 -31.09
CA VAL A 240 -7.39 3.69 -30.88
C VAL A 240 -6.14 3.76 -31.76
N LYS A 241 -5.28 2.71 -31.76
CA LYS A 241 -4.02 2.72 -32.51
C LYS A 241 -4.17 2.98 -34.02
N PRO A 242 -5.16 2.42 -34.75
CA PRO A 242 -5.32 2.69 -36.18
C PRO A 242 -5.60 4.17 -36.48
N GLN A 243 -6.20 4.91 -35.55
CA GLN A 243 -6.47 6.33 -35.72
C GLN A 243 -5.21 7.19 -35.63
N TYR A 244 -4.09 6.67 -35.10
CA TYR A 244 -2.80 7.37 -35.03
C TYR A 244 -2.09 7.53 -36.39
N VAL A 245 -2.51 6.79 -37.43
CA VAL A 245 -1.83 6.79 -38.74
C VAL A 245 -1.86 8.20 -39.34
N GLY A 246 -0.68 8.76 -39.60
CA GLY A 246 -0.52 10.14 -40.09
C GLY A 246 -0.87 11.25 -39.09
N LYS A 247 -0.98 10.94 -37.79
CA LYS A 247 -1.27 11.92 -36.73
C LYS A 247 -0.01 12.39 -36.02
N LEU A 248 0.04 13.68 -35.71
CA LEU A 248 1.03 14.27 -34.79
C LEU A 248 0.79 13.81 -33.35
N LYS A 249 1.82 13.84 -32.49
CA LYS A 249 1.73 13.42 -31.07
C LYS A 249 0.47 13.95 -30.36
N ARG A 250 0.25 15.27 -30.41
CA ARG A 250 -0.93 15.91 -29.81
C ARG A 250 -2.25 15.33 -30.30
N GLN A 251 -2.39 15.08 -31.61
CA GLN A 251 -3.61 14.51 -32.17
C GLN A 251 -3.84 13.07 -31.68
N ARG A 252 -2.78 12.30 -31.41
CA ARG A 252 -2.88 10.98 -30.77
C ARG A 252 -3.41 11.11 -29.34
N ILE A 253 -2.86 12.02 -28.54
CA ILE A 253 -3.34 12.29 -27.17
C ILE A 253 -4.79 12.82 -27.17
N GLU A 254 -5.19 13.63 -28.16
CA GLU A 254 -6.58 14.08 -28.33
C GLU A 254 -7.53 12.92 -28.67
N ILE A 255 -7.08 11.89 -29.41
CA ILE A 255 -7.83 10.64 -29.65
C ILE A 255 -7.90 9.81 -28.36
N ASP A 256 -6.79 9.62 -27.65
CA ASP A 256 -6.71 8.86 -26.39
C ASP A 256 -7.64 9.45 -25.31
N LEU A 257 -7.67 10.79 -25.24
CA LEU A 257 -8.55 11.54 -24.36
C LEU A 257 -10.02 11.39 -24.75
N GLN A 258 -10.35 11.41 -26.05
CA GLN A 258 -11.72 11.16 -26.52
C GLN A 258 -12.18 9.73 -26.19
N ALA A 259 -11.33 8.73 -26.40
CA ALA A 259 -11.61 7.33 -26.08
C ALA A 259 -11.79 7.12 -24.57
N SER A 260 -10.90 7.71 -23.76
CA SER A 260 -10.99 7.70 -22.29
C SER A 260 -12.26 8.39 -21.79
N ASN A 261 -12.60 9.56 -22.34
CA ASN A 261 -13.82 10.28 -21.97
C ASN A 261 -15.09 9.53 -22.38
N ALA A 262 -15.08 8.77 -23.47
CA ALA A 262 -16.19 7.90 -23.86
C ALA A 262 -16.39 6.74 -22.86
N ALA A 263 -15.30 6.12 -22.40
CA ALA A 263 -15.33 5.07 -21.38
C ALA A 263 -15.80 5.60 -20.00
N ILE A 264 -15.28 6.75 -19.57
CA ILE A 264 -15.72 7.46 -18.36
C ILE A 264 -17.20 7.80 -18.44
N SER A 265 -17.68 8.33 -19.58
CA SER A 265 -19.09 8.67 -19.79
C SER A 265 -20.00 7.44 -19.74
N PHE A 266 -19.54 6.30 -20.27
CA PHE A 266 -20.25 5.02 -20.18
C PHE A 266 -20.45 4.61 -18.71
N TYR A 267 -19.38 4.48 -17.93
CA TYR A 267 -19.51 4.08 -16.52
C TYR A 267 -20.28 5.10 -15.67
N ARG A 268 -20.10 6.41 -15.92
CA ARG A 268 -20.92 7.45 -15.27
C ARG A 268 -22.42 7.30 -15.59
N SER A 269 -22.79 6.85 -16.78
CA SER A 269 -24.18 6.55 -17.14
C SER A 269 -24.78 5.35 -16.39
N LEU A 270 -23.95 4.52 -15.76
CA LEU A 270 -24.32 3.38 -14.92
C LEU A 270 -24.21 3.69 -13.41
N GLY A 271 -24.13 4.96 -13.03
CA GLY A 271 -24.08 5.40 -11.63
C GLY A 271 -22.69 5.37 -10.97
N PHE A 272 -21.64 4.90 -11.66
CA PHE A 272 -20.27 4.93 -11.12
C PHE A 272 -19.75 6.36 -10.96
N ARG A 273 -19.04 6.67 -9.87
CA ARG A 273 -18.46 8.01 -9.58
C ARG A 273 -17.00 7.89 -9.15
N ARG A 274 -16.16 8.87 -9.54
CA ARG A 274 -14.70 8.78 -9.36
C ARG A 274 -14.30 8.70 -7.88
N VAL A 275 -13.39 7.78 -7.55
CA VAL A 275 -12.80 7.67 -6.20
C VAL A 275 -11.70 8.72 -6.06
N GLY A 276 -12.06 9.86 -5.48
CA GLY A 276 -11.15 11.00 -5.33
C GLY A 276 -10.63 11.52 -6.67
N SER A 277 -9.32 11.76 -6.76
CA SER A 277 -8.62 12.12 -8.00
C SER A 277 -7.96 10.93 -8.72
N SER A 278 -8.34 9.70 -8.41
CA SER A 278 -7.76 8.48 -9.01
C SER A 278 -8.36 8.18 -10.41
N PRO A 279 -7.80 7.25 -11.21
CA PRO A 279 -8.49 6.74 -12.40
C PRO A 279 -9.75 5.96 -12.05
N CYS A 280 -9.81 5.41 -10.84
CA CYS A 280 -10.81 4.44 -10.44
C CYS A 280 -12.15 5.12 -10.20
N PHE A 281 -13.21 4.45 -10.65
CA PHE A 281 -14.59 4.80 -10.34
C PHE A 281 -15.18 3.68 -9.49
N ALA A 282 -16.01 4.05 -8.52
CA ALA A 282 -16.73 3.09 -7.70
C ALA A 282 -18.24 3.23 -7.86
N TYR A 283 -18.96 2.16 -7.53
CA TYR A 283 -20.41 2.08 -7.46
C TYR A 283 -20.80 1.43 -6.13
N SER A 284 -21.82 2.00 -5.46
CA SER A 284 -22.33 1.46 -4.20
C SER A 284 -23.74 0.93 -4.40
N PHE A 285 -23.95 -0.29 -3.91
CA PHE A 285 -25.24 -0.99 -3.95
C PHE A 285 -26.25 -0.43 -2.94
N ASN A 286 -25.82 0.41 -1.99
CA ASN A 286 -26.71 1.17 -1.15
C ASN A 286 -27.43 2.26 -1.97
N PRO A 287 -28.76 2.20 -2.16
CA PRO A 287 -29.50 3.17 -2.99
C PRO A 287 -29.51 4.58 -2.38
N ASN A 288 -29.26 4.71 -1.07
CA ASN A 288 -29.13 5.99 -0.38
C ASN A 288 -27.69 6.54 -0.38
N HIS A 289 -26.75 5.89 -1.09
CA HIS A 289 -25.37 6.36 -1.12
C HIS A 289 -25.26 7.69 -1.87
N ARG A 290 -24.45 8.62 -1.34
CA ARG A 290 -24.31 9.97 -1.91
C ARG A 290 -23.85 9.97 -3.37
N ALA A 291 -23.14 8.93 -3.83
CA ALA A 291 -22.74 8.76 -5.23
C ALA A 291 -23.93 8.75 -6.20
N GLN A 292 -25.05 8.12 -5.82
CA GLN A 292 -26.27 8.04 -6.64
C GLN A 292 -26.93 9.42 -6.82
N SER A 293 -26.67 10.38 -5.91
CA SER A 293 -27.20 11.75 -5.99
C SER A 293 -26.35 12.73 -6.84
N ILE A 294 -25.17 12.32 -7.30
CA ILE A 294 -24.26 13.19 -8.09
C ILE A 294 -24.57 13.01 -9.58
N PRO A 295 -24.93 14.07 -10.32
CA PRO A 295 -25.03 14.04 -11.78
C PRO A 295 -23.69 13.78 -12.47
N SER A 296 -23.70 13.12 -13.63
CA SER A 296 -22.49 12.73 -14.37
C SER A 296 -21.61 13.92 -14.82
N ASP A 297 -22.20 15.10 -14.99
CA ASP A 297 -21.53 16.38 -15.29
C ASP A 297 -20.95 17.08 -14.06
N ARG A 298 -21.24 16.58 -12.84
CA ARG A 298 -20.79 17.14 -11.56
C ARG A 298 -19.89 16.19 -10.76
N ASP A 299 -19.52 15.07 -11.34
CA ASP A 299 -18.49 14.18 -10.81
C ASP A 299 -17.10 14.82 -10.98
N PHE A 300 -16.12 14.39 -10.19
CA PHE A 300 -14.79 15.01 -10.21
C PHE A 300 -13.95 14.52 -11.39
N ASP A 301 -13.23 15.44 -12.05
CA ASP A 301 -12.19 15.13 -13.02
C ASP A 301 -10.89 15.87 -12.67
N PRO A 302 -9.73 15.18 -12.61
CA PRO A 302 -8.42 15.81 -12.42
C PRO A 302 -8.08 16.79 -13.55
N GLN A 303 -7.25 17.80 -13.24
CA GLN A 303 -6.68 18.65 -14.28
C GLN A 303 -5.59 17.89 -15.05
N MET A 304 -5.59 18.02 -16.38
CA MET A 304 -4.59 17.42 -17.25
C MET A 304 -3.57 18.46 -17.70
N GLU A 305 -2.33 18.02 -17.95
CA GLU A 305 -1.28 18.88 -18.49
C GLU A 305 -1.64 19.41 -19.90
N SER A 306 -1.20 20.62 -20.22
CA SER A 306 -1.34 21.18 -21.56
C SER A 306 -0.55 20.35 -22.57
N LEU A 307 -1.22 19.92 -23.64
CA LEU A 307 -0.64 19.06 -24.68
C LEU A 307 0.59 19.72 -25.32
N ASP A 308 1.69 18.97 -25.41
CA ASP A 308 2.90 19.37 -26.13
C ASP A 308 2.80 18.92 -27.60
N ASP A 309 3.06 19.84 -28.53
CA ASP A 309 3.05 19.57 -29.97
C ASP A 309 4.30 18.79 -30.44
N ARG A 310 5.35 18.67 -29.62
CA ARG A 310 6.65 18.05 -30.01
C ARG A 310 6.61 16.53 -30.01
N GLU A 311 7.00 15.92 -31.13
CA GLU A 311 7.03 14.47 -31.31
C GLU A 311 8.17 13.76 -30.55
N ASP A 312 7.90 12.54 -30.09
CA ASP A 312 8.86 11.65 -29.44
C ASP A 312 9.66 10.85 -30.47
N GLU A 313 10.98 10.74 -30.28
CA GLU A 313 11.84 9.88 -31.09
C GLU A 313 11.51 8.39 -30.83
N PRO A 314 11.41 7.54 -31.86
CA PRO A 314 11.10 6.12 -31.68
C PRO A 314 12.27 5.39 -30.98
N GLY A 315 12.03 4.92 -29.76
CA GLY A 315 12.96 4.04 -29.03
C GLY A 315 13.31 4.48 -27.60
N MET A 316 13.02 5.72 -27.20
CA MET A 316 13.26 6.21 -25.83
C MET A 316 12.18 7.22 -25.40
N GLY A 317 10.93 6.75 -25.34
CA GLY A 317 9.86 7.51 -24.68
C GLY A 317 9.94 7.33 -23.16
N ASP A 318 9.97 8.42 -22.40
CA ASP A 318 9.59 8.38 -20.99
C ASP A 318 8.19 7.75 -20.92
N GLN A 319 8.02 6.62 -20.23
CA GLN A 319 6.69 6.05 -20.00
C GLN A 319 5.93 6.98 -19.06
N ILE A 320 5.17 7.92 -19.62
CA ILE A 320 4.26 8.79 -18.85
C ILE A 320 3.10 7.92 -18.37
N ILE A 321 3.34 7.20 -17.27
CA ILE A 321 2.33 6.53 -16.47
C ILE A 321 1.46 7.65 -15.88
N PRO A 322 0.17 7.75 -16.25
CA PRO A 322 -0.74 8.66 -15.57
C PRO A 322 -0.73 8.31 -14.07
N TYR A 323 -0.89 9.31 -13.20
CA TYR A 323 -0.91 9.14 -11.73
C TYR A 323 0.46 8.95 -11.03
N GLY A 324 1.57 9.36 -11.66
CA GLY A 324 2.63 10.08 -10.93
C GLY A 324 3.86 9.31 -10.43
N ILE A 325 4.03 8.04 -10.84
CA ILE A 325 5.27 7.27 -10.62
C ILE A 325 6.46 8.01 -11.26
N GLU A 326 7.62 8.05 -10.59
CA GLU A 326 8.82 8.70 -11.13
C GLU A 326 9.64 7.74 -11.97
N ILE A 327 9.80 8.09 -13.25
CA ILE A 327 10.81 7.48 -14.12
C ILE A 327 12.07 8.34 -14.07
N GLN A 328 13.24 7.73 -14.30
CA GLN A 328 14.46 8.48 -14.59
C GLN A 328 14.24 9.32 -15.84
N LEU A 329 13.97 10.62 -15.66
CA LEU A 329 13.76 11.60 -16.73
C LEU A 329 14.83 11.43 -17.82
N GLY A 330 14.43 11.03 -19.03
CA GLY A 330 15.36 10.79 -20.12
C GLY A 330 16.18 12.03 -20.48
N GLU A 331 17.34 11.84 -21.12
CA GLU A 331 18.27 12.93 -21.45
C GLU A 331 17.61 14.08 -22.24
N ARG A 332 16.63 13.75 -23.10
CA ARG A 332 15.83 14.71 -23.87
C ARG A 332 14.89 15.54 -22.98
N THR A 333 14.27 14.92 -21.98
CA THR A 333 13.37 15.58 -21.02
C THR A 333 14.16 16.44 -20.02
N LEU A 334 15.33 15.98 -19.58
CA LEU A 334 16.28 16.81 -18.83
C LEU A 334 16.82 17.99 -19.65
N SER A 335 17.11 17.79 -20.95
CA SER A 335 17.51 18.88 -21.86
C SER A 335 16.40 19.90 -22.08
N THR A 336 15.15 19.44 -22.19
CA THR A 336 13.96 20.31 -22.24
C THR A 336 13.81 21.12 -20.95
N LEU A 337 13.88 20.46 -19.79
CA LEU A 337 13.81 21.09 -18.48
C LEU A 337 14.92 22.14 -18.30
N ARG A 338 16.13 21.88 -18.80
CA ARG A 338 17.27 22.81 -18.77
C ARG A 338 17.03 24.09 -19.58
N MET A 339 16.29 24.00 -20.69
CA MET A 339 16.00 25.14 -21.57
C MET A 339 14.79 25.94 -21.10
N GLU A 340 13.71 25.27 -20.68
CA GLU A 340 12.44 25.93 -20.29
C GLU A 340 12.44 26.37 -18.81
N PHE A 341 13.03 25.56 -17.91
CA PHE A 341 12.97 25.77 -16.46
C PHE A 341 14.35 25.56 -15.79
N PRO A 342 15.36 26.43 -16.02
CA PRO A 342 16.74 26.22 -15.56
C PRO A 342 16.88 25.99 -14.04
N LEU A 343 16.04 26.63 -13.23
CA LEU A 343 16.01 26.44 -11.77
C LEU A 343 15.55 25.02 -11.38
N HIS A 344 14.49 24.52 -12.03
CA HIS A 344 13.97 23.16 -11.82
C HIS A 344 14.95 22.10 -12.31
N TYR A 345 15.67 22.35 -13.41
CA TYR A 345 16.76 21.51 -13.86
C TYR A 345 17.91 21.45 -12.84
N ALA A 346 18.35 22.60 -12.32
CA ALA A 346 19.38 22.66 -11.29
C ALA A 346 18.94 21.94 -9.99
N ALA A 347 17.70 22.15 -9.56
CA ALA A 347 17.07 21.44 -8.44
C ALA A 347 16.90 19.93 -8.67
N THR A 348 16.87 19.47 -9.92
CA THR A 348 16.74 18.06 -10.29
C THR A 348 18.08 17.35 -10.38
N THR A 349 19.13 18.04 -10.84
CA THR A 349 20.40 17.42 -11.26
C THR A 349 21.62 17.72 -10.38
N LEU A 350 21.70 18.88 -9.73
CA LEU A 350 22.85 19.24 -8.90
C LEU A 350 22.73 18.64 -7.49
N PRO A 351 23.85 18.38 -6.79
CA PRO A 351 23.88 18.23 -5.32
C PRO A 351 23.27 19.44 -4.61
N ASP A 352 22.82 19.28 -3.35
CA ASP A 352 22.11 20.36 -2.62
C ASP A 352 22.96 21.64 -2.46
N LEU A 353 24.21 21.52 -2.01
CA LEU A 353 25.13 22.66 -1.85
C LEU A 353 25.46 23.35 -3.19
N GLU A 354 25.62 22.59 -4.27
CA GLU A 354 25.83 23.15 -5.61
C GLU A 354 24.57 23.85 -6.14
N CYS A 355 23.39 23.32 -5.81
CA CYS A 355 22.12 23.97 -6.09
C CYS A 355 22.01 25.31 -5.33
N VAL A 356 22.38 25.37 -4.05
CA VAL A 356 22.44 26.63 -3.28
C VAL A 356 23.34 27.67 -3.96
N GLU A 357 24.55 27.31 -4.40
CA GLU A 357 25.43 28.26 -5.10
C GLU A 357 24.87 28.69 -6.47
N TYR A 358 24.21 27.78 -7.20
CA TYR A 358 23.51 28.12 -8.45
C TYR A 358 22.35 29.08 -8.21
N LEU A 359 21.54 28.87 -7.15
CA LEU A 359 20.43 29.75 -6.78
C LEU A 359 20.93 31.14 -6.34
N LYS A 360 21.97 31.21 -5.50
CA LYS A 360 22.64 32.48 -5.15
C LYS A 360 23.06 33.25 -6.39
N LYS A 361 23.76 32.58 -7.32
CA LYS A 361 24.21 33.19 -8.58
C LYS A 361 23.04 33.67 -9.45
N ALA A 362 21.99 32.87 -9.59
CA ALA A 362 20.79 33.24 -10.33
C ALA A 362 20.09 34.48 -9.76
N THR A 363 20.10 34.67 -8.43
CA THR A 363 19.61 35.92 -7.79
C THR A 363 20.51 37.12 -8.05
N THR A 364 21.84 36.95 -8.09
CA THR A 364 22.76 38.07 -8.38
C THR A 364 22.77 38.52 -9.84
N GLU A 365 22.30 37.69 -10.78
CA GLU A 365 22.31 38.02 -12.21
C GLU A 365 20.98 38.61 -12.73
N ASP A 366 19.90 38.65 -11.94
CA ASP A 366 18.55 39.18 -12.24
C ASP A 366 17.84 38.64 -13.52
N LYS A 367 18.48 37.73 -14.28
CA LYS A 367 17.99 37.18 -15.55
C LYS A 367 16.91 36.10 -15.41
N ILE A 368 16.73 35.53 -14.22
CA ILE A 368 15.92 34.31 -14.03
C ILE A 368 14.79 34.57 -13.04
N ASN A 369 13.55 34.48 -13.51
CA ASN A 369 12.37 34.64 -12.67
C ASN A 369 12.16 33.42 -11.76
N PHE A 370 12.42 33.58 -10.46
CA PHE A 370 12.22 32.55 -9.45
C PHE A 370 10.76 32.11 -9.29
N ALA A 371 9.78 32.96 -9.64
CA ALA A 371 8.35 32.63 -9.57
C ALA A 371 7.84 31.83 -10.79
N THR A 372 8.72 31.42 -11.70
CA THR A 372 8.36 30.50 -12.80
C THR A 372 7.94 29.15 -12.21
N VAL A 373 6.84 28.59 -12.72
CA VAL A 373 6.39 27.23 -12.44
C VAL A 373 6.60 26.35 -13.68
N ASP A 374 6.79 25.05 -13.49
CA ASP A 374 6.82 24.12 -14.62
C ASP A 374 5.43 23.90 -15.23
N ARG A 375 5.36 23.09 -16.30
CA ARG A 375 4.11 22.73 -17.00
C ARG A 375 3.08 22.06 -16.10
N THR A 376 3.54 21.31 -15.10
CA THR A 376 2.69 20.71 -14.04
C THR A 376 2.38 21.69 -12.90
N ARG A 377 2.62 22.99 -13.11
CA ARG A 377 2.47 24.11 -12.14
C ARG A 377 3.31 23.97 -10.87
N ARG A 378 4.34 23.14 -10.85
CA ARG A 378 5.23 23.03 -9.69
C ARG A 378 6.10 24.26 -9.58
N THR A 379 6.02 24.93 -8.43
CA THR A 379 7.03 25.91 -8.00
C THR A 379 8.35 25.18 -7.72
N LEU A 380 9.47 25.90 -7.79
CA LEU A 380 10.81 25.37 -7.44
C LEU A 380 10.83 24.59 -6.11
N LEU A 381 10.02 25.04 -5.14
CA LEU A 381 9.91 24.43 -3.81
C LEU A 381 9.38 22.99 -3.83
N HIS A 382 8.50 22.63 -4.78
CA HIS A 382 8.05 21.23 -4.96
C HIS A 382 9.21 20.34 -5.40
N THR A 383 10.01 20.80 -6.37
CA THR A 383 11.16 20.05 -6.89
C THR A 383 12.25 19.88 -5.83
N LEU A 384 12.58 20.96 -5.09
CA LEU A 384 13.55 20.90 -3.99
C LEU A 384 13.09 19.95 -2.87
N ALA A 385 11.79 19.96 -2.52
CA ALA A 385 11.22 19.05 -1.54
C ALA A 385 11.35 17.59 -1.99
N ARG A 386 10.84 17.26 -3.18
CA ARG A 386 10.86 15.90 -3.75
C ARG A 386 12.29 15.37 -3.98
N LYS A 387 13.26 16.25 -4.26
CA LYS A 387 14.69 15.89 -4.41
C LYS A 387 15.50 15.98 -3.10
N LEU A 388 14.82 16.10 -1.95
CA LEU A 388 15.40 16.07 -0.59
C LEU A 388 16.55 17.08 -0.40
N LYS A 389 16.30 18.36 -0.71
CA LYS A 389 17.28 19.45 -0.71
C LYS A 389 17.06 20.48 0.42
N PRO A 390 17.32 20.14 1.70
CA PRO A 390 17.03 21.01 2.83
C PRO A 390 17.80 22.34 2.80
N GLU A 391 19.06 22.37 2.34
CA GLU A 391 19.83 23.62 2.30
C GLU A 391 19.29 24.57 1.24
N SER A 392 18.95 24.06 0.05
CA SER A 392 18.28 24.84 -0.99
C SER A 392 16.93 25.39 -0.52
N ILE A 393 16.13 24.60 0.22
CA ILE A 393 14.85 25.07 0.78
C ILE A 393 15.07 26.15 1.85
N ARG A 394 15.98 25.90 2.79
CA ARG A 394 16.34 26.81 3.89
C ARG A 394 16.85 28.14 3.35
N TRP A 395 17.74 28.10 2.36
CA TRP A 395 18.25 29.28 1.68
C TRP A 395 17.14 30.02 0.91
N LEU A 396 16.34 29.31 0.11
CA LEU A 396 15.27 29.89 -0.72
C LEU A 396 14.22 30.62 0.13
N LEU A 397 13.75 29.99 1.22
CA LEU A 397 12.75 30.56 2.12
C LEU A 397 13.28 31.78 2.90
N ALA A 398 14.58 31.82 3.21
CA ALA A 398 15.20 32.93 3.92
C ALA A 398 15.46 34.16 3.03
N HIS A 399 15.85 33.96 1.77
CA HIS A 399 16.29 35.05 0.87
C HIS A 399 15.23 35.49 -0.13
N VAL A 400 14.38 34.59 -0.63
CA VAL A 400 13.35 34.89 -1.63
C VAL A 400 11.99 35.03 -0.95
N LYS A 401 11.61 36.26 -0.58
CA LYS A 401 10.32 36.56 0.08
C LYS A 401 9.10 36.01 -0.69
N ALA A 402 9.18 35.98 -2.02
CA ALA A 402 8.14 35.42 -2.89
C ALA A 402 7.95 33.89 -2.74
N ALA A 403 8.91 33.17 -2.13
CA ALA A 403 8.84 31.73 -1.94
C ALA A 403 8.02 31.29 -0.71
N VAL A 404 7.76 32.20 0.25
CA VAL A 404 6.99 31.84 1.46
C VAL A 404 5.55 31.39 1.13
N PRO A 405 4.80 32.06 0.23
CA PRO A 405 3.50 31.56 -0.26
C PRO A 405 3.58 30.22 -1.03
N TRP A 406 4.75 29.83 -1.56
CA TRP A 406 4.84 28.58 -2.32
C TRP A 406 4.71 27.33 -1.46
N LYS A 407 4.88 27.45 -0.13
CA LYS A 407 4.56 26.36 0.82
C LYS A 407 3.10 25.89 0.72
N THR A 408 2.18 26.75 0.28
CA THR A 408 0.74 26.44 0.13
C THR A 408 0.24 26.54 -1.32
N ALA A 409 1.10 26.94 -2.27
CA ALA A 409 0.81 26.83 -3.69
C ALA A 409 0.65 25.35 -4.10
N ARG A 410 -0.22 25.08 -5.08
CA ARG A 410 -0.55 23.71 -5.50
C ARG A 410 -0.13 23.43 -6.95
N ASP A 411 0.41 22.24 -7.17
CA ASP A 411 0.67 21.70 -8.51
C ASP A 411 -0.65 21.33 -9.24
N ILE A 412 -0.54 20.88 -10.49
CA ILE A 412 -1.68 20.52 -11.34
C ILE A 412 -2.54 19.38 -10.78
N ASN A 413 -1.93 18.48 -9.98
CA ASN A 413 -2.62 17.39 -9.30
C ASN A 413 -3.34 17.88 -8.03
N GLY A 414 -2.98 19.07 -7.54
CA GLY A 414 -3.51 19.68 -6.33
C GLY A 414 -2.64 19.50 -5.09
N ASN A 415 -1.41 18.99 -5.21
CA ASN A 415 -0.47 18.85 -4.08
C ASN A 415 0.22 20.17 -3.76
N SER A 416 0.42 20.48 -2.47
CA SER A 416 1.47 21.42 -2.04
C SER A 416 2.85 20.75 -2.02
N PRO A 417 3.97 21.49 -1.81
CA PRO A 417 5.29 20.88 -1.65
C PRO A 417 5.36 19.88 -0.48
N LEU A 418 4.57 20.11 0.58
CA LEU A 418 4.48 19.23 1.74
C LEU A 418 3.67 17.96 1.43
N ASP A 419 2.56 18.09 0.69
CA ASP A 419 1.75 16.95 0.25
C ASP A 419 2.57 16.05 -0.69
N ALA A 420 3.24 16.66 -1.69
CA ALA A 420 4.10 15.96 -2.64
C ALA A 420 5.31 15.26 -1.98
N LEU A 421 5.88 15.86 -0.94
CA LEU A 421 6.95 15.22 -0.14
C LEU A 421 6.40 14.05 0.69
N LYS A 422 5.24 14.20 1.33
CA LYS A 422 4.63 13.14 2.13
C LYS A 422 4.22 11.93 1.27
N ASP A 423 3.71 12.15 0.06
CA ASP A 423 3.36 11.08 -0.89
C ASP A 423 4.62 10.34 -1.40
N PHE A 424 5.68 11.08 -1.75
CA PHE A 424 6.99 10.53 -2.16
C PHE A 424 7.67 9.71 -1.04
N LEU A 425 7.60 10.18 0.21
CA LEU A 425 8.15 9.46 1.35
C LEU A 425 7.32 8.23 1.73
N GLU A 426 6.00 8.24 1.54
CA GLU A 426 5.16 7.05 1.70
C GLU A 426 5.47 5.99 0.62
N ASP A 427 5.73 6.39 -0.62
CA ASP A 427 6.20 5.47 -1.66
C ASP A 427 7.58 4.89 -1.32
N ILE A 428 8.56 5.69 -0.88
CA ILE A 428 9.87 5.18 -0.40
C ILE A 428 9.71 4.24 0.81
N ARG A 429 8.76 4.52 1.71
CA ARG A 429 8.51 3.68 2.88
C ARG A 429 7.93 2.32 2.51
N THR A 430 7.09 2.27 1.48
CA THR A 430 6.26 1.08 1.19
C THR A 430 6.73 0.27 -0.02
N LYS A 431 7.48 0.86 -0.96
CA LYS A 431 7.78 0.25 -2.27
C LYS A 431 9.27 0.27 -2.61
N ARG A 432 9.70 -0.79 -3.29
CA ARG A 432 10.91 -0.83 -4.10
C ARG A 432 10.50 -1.15 -5.55
N HIS A 433 10.61 -0.17 -6.44
CA HIS A 433 10.32 -0.38 -7.86
C HIS A 433 11.37 -1.33 -8.47
N LEU A 434 10.90 -2.37 -9.15
CA LEU A 434 11.70 -3.34 -9.89
C LEU A 434 11.25 -3.35 -11.36
N PHE A 435 12.05 -3.94 -12.25
CA PHE A 435 11.75 -3.96 -13.69
C PHE A 435 10.42 -4.65 -14.04
N MET A 436 9.94 -5.57 -13.19
CA MET A 436 8.70 -6.34 -13.39
C MET A 436 7.53 -5.90 -12.50
N GLY A 437 7.67 -4.89 -11.63
CA GLY A 437 6.59 -4.47 -10.74
C GLY A 437 7.03 -3.72 -9.48
N ASN A 438 6.14 -3.64 -8.49
CA ASN A 438 6.40 -3.02 -7.19
C ASN A 438 6.64 -4.10 -6.14
N LEU A 439 7.85 -4.16 -5.57
CA LEU A 439 8.07 -4.97 -4.37
C LEU A 439 7.63 -4.20 -3.13
N HIS A 440 6.79 -4.81 -2.30
CA HIS A 440 6.40 -4.28 -0.99
C HIS A 440 7.56 -4.39 0.01
N VAL A 441 7.89 -3.30 0.71
CA VAL A 441 9.06 -3.21 1.62
C VAL A 441 8.78 -2.49 2.95
N SER A 442 7.53 -2.32 3.36
CA SER A 442 7.17 -1.56 4.59
C SER A 442 7.88 -2.06 5.85
N ASP A 443 8.11 -3.37 5.95
CA ASP A 443 8.82 -4.02 7.06
C ASP A 443 10.34 -3.78 7.06
N GLU A 444 10.92 -3.40 5.92
CA GLU A 444 12.32 -2.97 5.80
C GLU A 444 12.52 -1.52 6.25
N PHE A 445 11.46 -0.76 6.54
CA PHE A 445 11.58 0.64 6.91
C PHE A 445 12.39 0.83 8.20
N ARG A 446 13.33 1.79 8.21
CA ARG A 446 14.20 2.12 9.35
C ARG A 446 14.13 3.61 9.77
N GLY A 447 13.12 4.31 9.26
CA GLY A 447 12.99 5.77 9.34
C GLY A 447 13.53 6.49 8.10
N PHE A 448 13.07 7.71 7.86
CA PHE A 448 13.50 8.55 6.74
C PHE A 448 14.92 9.10 6.96
N PRO A 449 15.68 9.36 5.87
CA PRO A 449 17.02 9.95 5.96
C PRO A 449 16.95 11.41 6.42
N SER A 450 18.00 11.90 7.09
CA SER A 450 18.01 13.24 7.70
C SER A 450 17.58 14.38 6.76
N PRO A 451 18.01 14.45 5.48
CA PRO A 451 17.55 15.49 4.56
C PRO A 451 16.03 15.50 4.33
N ALA A 452 15.36 14.34 4.38
CA ALA A 452 13.90 14.28 4.30
C ALA A 452 13.22 14.79 5.57
N VAL A 453 13.78 14.50 6.74
CA VAL A 453 13.31 15.02 8.03
C VAL A 453 13.47 16.54 8.11
N GLU A 454 14.59 17.07 7.61
CA GLU A 454 14.80 18.51 7.48
C GLU A 454 13.85 19.16 6.46
N CYS A 455 13.63 18.56 5.28
CA CYS A 455 12.65 19.04 4.31
C CYS A 455 11.22 19.07 4.90
N LEU A 456 10.82 18.05 5.66
CA LEU A 456 9.53 18.03 6.37
C LEU A 456 9.45 19.16 7.41
N SER A 457 10.48 19.30 8.26
CA SER A 457 10.58 20.37 9.27
C SER A 457 10.51 21.78 8.67
N LEU A 458 11.21 22.01 7.55
CA LEU A 458 11.21 23.29 6.85
C LEU A 458 9.87 23.62 6.16
N LEU A 459 9.01 22.64 5.88
CA LEU A 459 7.76 22.81 5.15
C LEU A 459 6.51 22.76 6.04
N ASP A 460 6.48 21.93 7.07
CA ASP A 460 5.32 21.76 7.95
C ASP A 460 5.18 22.94 8.93
N PHE A 461 4.06 23.64 8.86
CA PHE A 461 3.79 24.80 9.70
C PHE A 461 3.50 24.45 11.17
N THR A 462 3.11 23.21 11.44
CA THR A 462 2.57 22.79 12.75
C THR A 462 3.62 22.64 13.85
N LEU A 463 4.89 22.45 13.48
CA LEU A 463 5.99 22.11 14.40
C LEU A 463 6.60 23.32 15.14
N SER A 464 5.94 24.48 15.08
CA SER A 464 6.44 25.75 15.62
C SER A 464 6.30 25.84 17.15
N GLY A 465 7.09 25.06 17.89
CA GLY A 465 7.16 25.13 19.36
C GLY A 465 7.15 23.79 20.12
N GLU A 466 7.23 22.65 19.43
CA GLU A 466 7.47 21.35 20.08
C GLU A 466 8.95 21.15 20.45
N ASP A 467 9.22 20.18 21.33
CA ASP A 467 10.57 19.67 21.63
C ASP A 467 11.25 19.20 20.32
N SER A 468 12.47 19.69 20.05
CA SER A 468 13.19 19.44 18.79
C SER A 468 13.43 17.96 18.53
N ASP A 469 13.73 17.18 19.56
CA ASP A 469 14.27 15.84 19.42
C ASP A 469 13.12 14.84 19.29
N LEU A 470 12.03 15.08 20.02
CA LEU A 470 10.76 14.40 19.85
C LEU A 470 10.12 14.72 18.48
N SER A 471 10.17 15.98 18.03
CA SER A 471 9.70 16.39 16.69
C SER A 471 10.47 15.68 15.57
N THR A 472 11.81 15.70 15.67
CA THR A 472 12.71 15.02 14.72
C THR A 472 12.43 13.52 14.66
N SER A 473 12.21 12.89 15.82
CA SER A 473 11.87 11.45 15.90
C SER A 473 10.50 11.13 15.31
N ARG A 474 9.48 11.97 15.56
CA ARG A 474 8.13 11.85 14.96
C ARG A 474 8.18 11.96 13.45
N LEU A 475 8.92 12.94 12.92
CA LEU A 475 9.12 13.09 11.48
C LEU A 475 9.88 11.91 10.87
N LYS A 476 11.00 11.49 11.47
CA LYS A 476 11.82 10.35 11.02
C LYS A 476 10.97 9.09 10.84
N TYR A 477 10.02 8.83 11.74
CA TYR A 477 9.20 7.61 11.74
C TYR A 477 7.80 7.79 11.15
N GLY A 478 7.52 8.91 10.48
CA GLY A 478 6.24 9.14 9.78
C GLY A 478 5.02 9.22 10.69
N CYS A 479 5.17 9.74 11.92
CA CYS A 479 4.08 9.94 12.86
C CYS A 479 3.04 10.93 12.28
N SER A 480 1.82 10.46 12.03
CA SER A 480 0.70 11.31 11.55
C SER A 480 -0.22 11.81 12.65
N CYS A 481 -0.11 11.29 13.88
CA CYS A 481 -1.00 11.64 15.00
C CYS A 481 -0.44 12.69 15.96
N GLY A 482 0.85 13.04 15.87
CA GLY A 482 1.53 13.91 16.83
C GLY A 482 1.66 13.33 18.25
N GLN A 483 1.36 12.03 18.44
CA GLN A 483 1.26 11.40 19.78
C GLN A 483 2.09 10.12 19.92
N CYS A 484 2.91 9.74 18.93
CA CYS A 484 3.74 8.53 19.04
C CYS A 484 4.86 8.67 20.10
N ILE A 485 4.98 7.65 20.96
CA ILE A 485 6.10 7.46 21.88
C ILE A 485 7.36 7.14 21.07
N GLY A 486 8.48 7.80 21.37
CA GLY A 486 9.71 7.73 20.59
C GLY A 486 9.57 8.16 19.12
N GLY A 487 8.45 8.80 18.76
CA GLY A 487 8.08 9.10 17.38
C GLY A 487 7.53 7.91 16.57
N PHE A 488 7.72 6.67 17.00
CA PHE A 488 7.24 5.48 16.26
C PHE A 488 5.96 4.86 16.84
N LEU A 489 5.93 4.53 18.14
CA LEU A 489 4.88 3.73 18.79
C LEU A 489 3.59 4.54 18.97
N SER A 490 2.52 4.21 18.23
CA SER A 490 1.26 4.98 18.26
C SER A 490 0.43 4.73 19.52
N PRO A 491 -0.50 5.63 19.89
CA PRO A 491 -1.38 5.44 21.04
C PRO A 491 -2.24 4.16 20.97
N ARG A 492 -2.62 3.73 19.76
CA ARG A 492 -3.41 2.51 19.53
C ARG A 492 -2.58 1.24 19.70
N MET A 493 -1.38 1.20 19.12
CA MET A 493 -0.45 0.10 19.38
C MET A 493 -0.04 0.05 20.86
N LYS A 494 0.19 1.21 21.48
CA LYS A 494 0.47 1.31 22.91
C LYS A 494 -0.63 0.63 23.74
N LEU A 495 -1.90 0.81 23.37
CA LEU A 495 -3.01 0.14 24.04
C LEU A 495 -2.99 -1.38 23.86
N ALA A 496 -2.70 -1.88 22.66
CA ALA A 496 -2.61 -3.31 22.37
C ALA A 496 -1.46 -3.99 23.14
N LEU A 497 -0.25 -3.42 23.08
CA LEU A 497 0.90 -3.93 23.82
C LEU A 497 0.71 -3.84 25.34
N LEU A 498 -0.01 -2.82 25.83
CA LEU A 498 -0.31 -2.64 27.25
C LEU A 498 -1.31 -3.69 27.77
N ASP A 499 -2.36 -3.94 27.00
CA ASP A 499 -3.34 -5.01 27.25
C ASP A 499 -2.64 -6.38 27.28
N GLN A 500 -1.89 -6.72 26.24
CA GLN A 500 -1.22 -8.02 26.17
C GLN A 500 -0.11 -8.20 27.22
N ALA A 501 0.60 -7.14 27.60
CA ALA A 501 1.55 -7.18 28.72
C ALA A 501 0.86 -7.37 30.09
N GLY A 502 -0.36 -6.83 30.28
CA GLY A 502 -1.15 -7.07 31.48
C GLY A 502 -1.75 -8.48 31.51
N THR A 503 -2.50 -8.83 30.47
CA THR A 503 -3.21 -10.10 30.32
C THR A 503 -2.27 -11.32 30.42
N LEU A 504 -1.10 -11.28 29.77
CA LEU A 504 -0.11 -12.36 29.88
C LEU A 504 0.61 -12.39 31.24
N TYR A 505 0.80 -11.24 31.91
CA TYR A 505 1.32 -11.22 33.29
C TYR A 505 0.35 -11.89 34.26
N ASP A 506 -0.94 -11.57 34.17
CA ASP A 506 -1.97 -12.11 35.05
C ASP A 506 -2.14 -13.63 34.83
N PHE A 507 -2.19 -14.11 33.58
CA PHE A 507 -2.22 -15.54 33.27
C PHE A 507 -0.96 -16.29 33.74
N LEU A 508 0.23 -15.78 33.45
CA LEU A 508 1.49 -16.45 33.83
C LEU A 508 1.76 -16.41 35.35
N SER A 509 1.07 -15.53 36.10
CA SER A 509 1.16 -15.46 37.56
C SER A 509 0.21 -16.42 38.28
N ASP A 510 -0.88 -16.87 37.63
CA ASP A 510 -1.79 -17.85 38.21
C ASP A 510 -1.14 -19.25 38.32
N SER A 511 -1.52 -19.99 39.35
CA SER A 511 -1.13 -21.39 39.62
C SER A 511 0.38 -21.69 39.55
N ILE A 512 1.23 -20.66 39.64
CA ILE A 512 2.68 -20.67 39.40
C ILE A 512 3.50 -21.50 40.40
N ASP A 513 2.89 -22.23 41.33
CA ASP A 513 3.53 -23.12 42.29
C ASP A 513 3.86 -24.51 41.72
N ASP A 514 2.94 -25.15 40.98
CA ASP A 514 3.24 -26.42 40.30
C ASP A 514 3.97 -26.16 38.97
N GLY A 515 5.27 -26.46 38.95
CA GLY A 515 6.09 -26.26 37.77
C GLY A 515 5.79 -27.17 36.59
N GLN A 516 5.21 -28.36 36.80
CA GLN A 516 4.94 -29.28 35.69
C GLN A 516 3.63 -28.91 35.01
N SER A 517 2.56 -28.72 35.79
CA SER A 517 1.26 -28.28 35.26
C SER A 517 1.38 -26.89 34.62
N TRP A 518 1.96 -25.90 35.33
CA TRP A 518 2.15 -24.55 34.78
C TRP A 518 2.95 -24.53 33.47
N VAL A 519 3.91 -25.44 33.25
CA VAL A 519 4.62 -25.52 31.98
C VAL A 519 3.78 -26.18 30.88
N ALA A 520 2.97 -27.19 31.21
CA ALA A 520 2.06 -27.82 30.24
C ALA A 520 0.92 -26.86 29.82
N ASP A 521 0.37 -26.10 30.76
CA ASP A 521 -0.78 -25.20 30.55
C ASP A 521 -0.39 -23.93 29.76
N ASN A 522 0.90 -23.57 29.72
CA ASN A 522 1.41 -22.31 29.16
C ASN A 522 2.42 -22.51 28.00
N ASP A 523 2.58 -23.72 27.47
CA ASP A 523 3.64 -24.08 26.50
C ASP A 523 3.75 -23.11 25.30
N LEU A 524 2.59 -22.67 24.78
CA LEU A 524 2.46 -21.68 23.69
C LEU A 524 3.23 -20.38 23.95
N TRP A 525 3.26 -19.90 25.20
CA TRP A 525 3.92 -18.63 25.56
C TRP A 525 5.45 -18.76 25.60
N PHE A 526 5.97 -19.97 25.81
CA PHE A 526 7.42 -20.21 25.92
C PHE A 526 8.12 -20.42 24.58
N ARG A 527 7.41 -20.36 23.45
CA ARG A 527 7.93 -20.62 22.09
C ARG A 527 9.25 -19.90 21.77
N TYR A 528 9.41 -18.67 22.26
CA TYR A 528 10.58 -17.83 22.02
C TYR A 528 11.65 -17.90 23.14
N VAL A 529 11.41 -18.67 24.19
CA VAL A 529 12.33 -18.89 25.32
C VAL A 529 13.22 -20.11 25.01
N ALA A 530 14.53 -19.99 25.24
CA ALA A 530 15.48 -21.08 25.01
C ALA A 530 15.09 -22.36 25.77
N TYR A 531 15.16 -23.51 25.09
CA TYR A 531 14.68 -24.81 25.60
C TYR A 531 15.29 -25.23 26.95
N ASP A 532 16.55 -24.90 27.20
CA ASP A 532 17.21 -25.19 28.48
C ASP A 532 16.67 -24.32 29.63
N VAL A 533 16.13 -23.13 29.33
CA VAL A 533 15.39 -22.28 30.28
C VAL A 533 13.97 -22.81 30.48
N GLN A 534 13.30 -23.27 29.42
CA GLN A 534 11.99 -23.94 29.54
C GLN A 534 12.05 -25.14 30.52
N GLN A 535 13.09 -25.98 30.44
CA GLN A 535 13.23 -27.11 31.38
C GLN A 535 13.51 -26.65 32.83
N LYS A 536 14.03 -25.43 33.04
CA LYS A 536 14.20 -24.84 34.38
C LYS A 536 12.88 -24.30 34.93
N PHE A 537 11.92 -23.88 34.10
CA PHE A 537 10.58 -23.51 34.58
C PHE A 537 9.90 -24.67 35.32
N LYS A 538 10.06 -25.91 34.84
CA LYS A 538 9.50 -27.13 35.46
C LYS A 538 9.92 -27.35 36.91
N THR A 539 11.07 -26.82 37.31
CA THR A 539 11.71 -27.10 38.61
C THR A 539 11.90 -25.89 39.51
N ASN A 540 11.73 -24.65 39.01
CA ASN A 540 12.12 -23.45 39.75
C ASN A 540 11.09 -22.30 39.66
N LYS A 541 10.32 -22.12 40.74
CA LYS A 541 9.33 -21.04 40.88
C LYS A 541 9.91 -19.64 40.68
N SER A 542 11.15 -19.37 41.13
CA SER A 542 11.78 -18.06 40.93
C SER A 542 12.06 -17.76 39.46
N ILE A 543 12.33 -18.76 38.63
CA ILE A 543 12.57 -18.56 37.19
C ILE A 543 11.23 -18.34 36.47
N ARG A 544 10.15 -19.04 36.89
CA ARG A 544 8.78 -18.80 36.40
C ARG A 544 8.30 -17.38 36.73
N GLN A 545 8.37 -16.99 38.01
CA GLN A 545 7.97 -15.66 38.46
C GLN A 545 8.83 -14.57 37.80
N GLY A 546 10.13 -14.82 37.65
CA GLY A 546 11.03 -13.89 36.98
C GLY A 546 10.72 -13.69 35.49
N TYR A 547 10.20 -14.69 34.80
CA TYR A 547 9.72 -14.56 33.42
C TYR A 547 8.41 -13.75 33.36
N ALA A 548 7.41 -14.10 34.18
CA ALA A 548 6.15 -13.36 34.29
C ALA A 548 6.40 -11.88 34.61
N ASN A 549 7.25 -11.57 35.58
CA ASN A 549 7.54 -10.21 36.01
C ASN A 549 8.15 -9.31 34.90
N VAL A 550 8.76 -9.86 33.84
CA VAL A 550 9.21 -9.05 32.69
C VAL A 550 8.00 -8.46 31.93
N PHE A 551 6.89 -9.17 31.81
CA PHE A 551 5.64 -8.64 31.23
C PHE A 551 5.14 -7.44 32.05
N SER A 552 5.21 -7.54 33.39
CA SER A 552 4.94 -6.42 34.30
C SER A 552 5.90 -5.23 34.06
N ARG A 553 7.21 -5.45 33.80
CA ARG A 553 8.13 -4.35 33.44
C ARG A 553 7.78 -3.71 32.09
N VAL A 554 7.41 -4.49 31.07
CA VAL A 554 6.93 -3.97 29.77
C VAL A 554 5.70 -3.08 29.97
N ARG A 555 4.75 -3.53 30.80
CA ARG A 555 3.57 -2.76 31.19
C ARG A 555 3.94 -1.45 31.90
N GLU A 556 4.84 -1.47 32.87
CA GLU A 556 5.32 -0.27 33.59
C GLU A 556 5.97 0.75 32.65
N CYS A 557 6.82 0.32 31.71
CA CYS A 557 7.38 1.19 30.68
C CYS A 557 6.27 1.87 29.86
N LEU A 558 5.29 1.10 29.40
CA LEU A 558 4.16 1.61 28.61
C LEU A 558 3.30 2.57 29.44
N GLU A 559 2.90 2.23 30.67
CA GLU A 559 2.15 3.13 31.56
C GLU A 559 2.90 4.46 31.77
N SER A 560 4.23 4.41 31.92
CA SER A 560 5.14 5.56 32.03
C SER A 560 5.36 6.37 30.73
N ASN A 561 4.73 5.98 29.62
CA ASN A 561 4.94 6.54 28.27
C ASN A 561 6.36 6.36 27.69
N LEU A 562 7.10 5.36 28.18
CA LEU A 562 8.35 4.92 27.57
C LEU A 562 8.06 3.86 26.49
N ALA A 563 8.92 3.78 25.47
CA ALA A 563 8.87 2.67 24.53
C ALA A 563 9.34 1.38 25.24
N PRO A 564 8.74 0.21 24.96
CA PRO A 564 9.16 -1.06 25.55
C PRO A 564 10.41 -1.61 24.82
N SER A 565 11.49 -0.81 24.78
CA SER A 565 12.77 -1.23 24.22
C SER A 565 13.51 -2.16 25.19
N ILE A 566 14.39 -3.01 24.66
CA ILE A 566 15.24 -3.88 25.49
C ILE A 566 16.03 -3.08 26.53
N GLU A 567 16.53 -1.90 26.15
CA GLU A 567 17.25 -0.98 27.04
C GLU A 567 16.37 -0.46 28.18
N ASN A 568 15.19 0.09 27.87
CA ASN A 568 14.27 0.63 28.87
C ASN A 568 13.77 -0.45 29.85
N ILE A 569 13.55 -1.67 29.37
CA ILE A 569 13.11 -2.80 30.21
C ILE A 569 14.25 -3.28 31.12
N LEU A 570 15.48 -3.38 30.61
CA LEU A 570 16.64 -3.74 31.43
C LEU A 570 16.97 -2.65 32.46
N GLN A 571 16.76 -1.37 32.14
CA GLN A 571 16.82 -0.27 33.09
C GLN A 571 15.73 -0.41 34.16
N ALA A 572 14.47 -0.62 33.78
CA ALA A 572 13.37 -0.83 34.73
C ALA A 572 13.59 -2.04 35.66
N VAL A 573 14.22 -3.12 35.18
CA VAL A 573 14.65 -4.25 36.02
C VAL A 573 15.78 -3.88 36.97
N GLY A 574 16.70 -2.99 36.57
CA GLY A 574 17.81 -2.51 37.41
C GLY A 574 17.36 -1.52 38.49
N GLU A 575 16.35 -0.71 38.21
CA GLU A 575 15.76 0.26 39.14
C GLU A 575 14.72 -0.38 40.08
N ALA A 576 14.07 -1.47 39.65
CA ALA A 576 13.19 -2.28 40.48
C ALA A 576 13.95 -2.87 41.68
N SER A 577 13.63 -2.37 42.88
CA SER A 577 14.15 -2.89 44.16
C SER A 577 13.48 -4.22 44.54
N GLU A 578 13.50 -5.19 43.63
CA GLU A 578 12.84 -6.48 43.71
C GLU A 578 13.53 -7.40 44.72
N TRP A 579 12.80 -7.87 45.74
CA TRP A 579 13.32 -8.81 46.73
C TRP A 579 12.35 -9.96 47.02
N PRO A 580 12.76 -11.24 46.83
CA PRO A 580 14.00 -11.67 46.19
C PRO A 580 14.03 -11.28 44.69
N PRO A 581 15.22 -11.05 44.09
CA PRO A 581 15.35 -10.51 42.72
C PRO A 581 15.09 -11.57 41.63
N VAL A 582 13.86 -12.07 41.56
CA VAL A 582 13.43 -13.17 40.70
C VAL A 582 13.51 -12.84 39.20
N THR A 583 13.18 -11.61 38.80
CA THR A 583 13.29 -11.14 37.40
C THR A 583 14.74 -11.14 36.95
N ARG A 584 15.63 -10.63 37.81
CA ARG A 584 17.08 -10.65 37.57
C ARG A 584 17.60 -12.09 37.47
N ASN A 585 17.09 -12.99 38.31
CA ASN A 585 17.42 -14.43 38.36
C ASN A 585 16.95 -15.21 37.10
N TYR A 586 15.83 -14.83 36.49
CA TYR A 586 15.41 -15.33 35.17
C TYR A 586 16.35 -14.82 34.07
N LEU A 587 16.56 -13.51 33.96
CA LEU A 587 17.35 -12.90 32.88
C LEU A 587 18.81 -13.38 32.86
N THR A 588 19.44 -13.58 34.02
CA THR A 588 20.80 -14.17 34.10
C THR A 588 20.89 -15.61 33.57
N ARG A 589 19.76 -16.32 33.40
CA ARG A 589 19.70 -17.67 32.80
C ARG A 589 19.21 -17.70 31.36
N ALA A 590 18.38 -16.74 30.96
CA ALA A 590 17.95 -16.56 29.58
C ALA A 590 18.96 -15.75 28.74
N GLY A 591 19.84 -14.99 29.39
CA GLY A 591 20.62 -13.90 28.80
C GLY A 591 19.75 -12.65 28.67
N ASP A 592 20.20 -11.52 29.21
CA ASP A 592 19.45 -10.25 29.31
C ASP A 592 18.65 -9.88 28.05
N VAL A 593 19.35 -9.74 26.92
CA VAL A 593 18.76 -9.35 25.63
C VAL A 593 17.81 -10.43 25.10
N ALA A 594 18.12 -11.71 25.28
CA ALA A 594 17.32 -12.81 24.74
C ALA A 594 16.07 -13.09 25.57
N GLY A 595 16.14 -12.99 26.89
CA GLY A 595 14.98 -13.12 27.79
C GLY A 595 13.98 -11.98 27.62
N VAL A 596 14.45 -10.74 27.51
CA VAL A 596 13.56 -9.60 27.21
C VAL A 596 12.98 -9.72 25.79
N ARG A 597 13.78 -10.12 24.79
CA ARG A 597 13.29 -10.38 23.43
C ARG A 597 12.19 -11.45 23.41
N ALA A 598 12.35 -12.57 24.11
CA ALA A 598 11.35 -13.65 24.13
C ALA A 598 9.97 -13.15 24.62
N VAL A 599 9.97 -12.28 25.62
CA VAL A 599 8.75 -11.65 26.16
C VAL A 599 8.18 -10.62 25.17
N LEU A 600 9.02 -9.77 24.58
CA LEU A 600 8.58 -8.79 23.59
C LEU A 600 8.00 -9.44 22.33
N THR A 601 8.64 -10.48 21.78
CA THR A 601 8.13 -11.24 20.63
C THR A 601 6.77 -11.87 20.95
N CYS A 602 6.58 -12.40 22.15
CA CYS A 602 5.29 -12.94 22.60
C CYS A 602 4.18 -11.86 22.62
N ILE A 603 4.44 -10.72 23.27
CA ILE A 603 3.51 -9.59 23.36
C ILE A 603 3.18 -9.01 21.98
N PHE A 604 4.18 -8.80 21.12
CA PHE A 604 3.99 -8.24 19.78
C PHE A 604 3.26 -9.19 18.84
N ASN A 605 3.55 -10.50 18.88
CA ASN A 605 2.82 -11.47 18.07
C ASN A 605 1.37 -11.59 18.54
N ARG A 606 1.07 -11.73 19.84
CA ARG A 606 -0.34 -11.80 20.26
C ARG A 606 -1.10 -10.49 20.01
N ALA A 607 -0.46 -9.32 20.10
CA ALA A 607 -1.07 -8.05 19.71
C ALA A 607 -1.35 -7.92 18.20
N ARG A 608 -0.53 -8.56 17.34
CA ARG A 608 -0.75 -8.69 15.89
C ARG A 608 -1.88 -9.67 15.58
N ASP A 609 -1.86 -10.82 16.25
CA ASP A 609 -2.80 -11.92 16.04
C ASP A 609 -4.21 -11.60 16.58
N LEU A 610 -4.36 -10.51 17.34
CA LEU A 610 -5.61 -9.94 17.82
C LEU A 610 -6.15 -8.74 17.00
N ASP A 611 -5.40 -8.25 16.00
CA ASP A 611 -5.75 -7.02 15.27
C ASP A 611 -6.69 -7.28 14.08
N ASP A 612 -7.68 -6.41 13.89
CA ASP A 612 -8.73 -6.45 12.84
C ASP A 612 -8.26 -6.43 11.37
N ARG A 613 -6.94 -6.44 11.11
CA ARG A 613 -6.33 -6.61 9.78
C ARG A 613 -5.16 -7.59 9.73
N THR A 614 -4.54 -7.97 10.85
CA THR A 614 -3.43 -8.95 10.88
C THR A 614 -3.74 -10.20 11.70
N GLY A 615 -4.95 -10.33 12.25
CA GLY A 615 -5.37 -11.40 13.15
C GLY A 615 -6.90 -11.52 13.23
N ASP A 616 -7.40 -11.93 14.41
CA ASP A 616 -8.83 -12.21 14.65
C ASP A 616 -9.72 -10.96 14.81
N GLY A 617 -9.18 -9.86 15.34
CA GLY A 617 -9.90 -8.60 15.59
C GLY A 617 -10.59 -8.51 16.96
N ASP A 618 -10.42 -9.50 17.85
CA ASP A 618 -11.02 -9.51 19.19
C ASP A 618 -10.59 -8.29 20.02
N PHE A 619 -9.35 -7.80 19.84
CA PHE A 619 -8.89 -6.60 20.55
C PHE A 619 -9.69 -5.35 20.19
N GLN A 620 -9.99 -5.15 18.89
CA GLN A 620 -10.84 -4.04 18.45
C GLN A 620 -12.29 -4.19 18.93
N ILE A 621 -12.81 -5.42 19.07
CA ILE A 621 -14.15 -5.66 19.62
C ILE A 621 -14.16 -5.33 21.13
N MET A 622 -13.25 -5.91 21.91
CA MET A 622 -13.15 -5.69 23.37
C MET A 622 -12.90 -4.22 23.74
N TYR A 623 -12.04 -3.52 23.00
CA TYR A 623 -11.65 -2.14 23.31
C TYR A 623 -12.32 -1.08 22.42
N ALA A 624 -13.38 -1.42 21.67
CA ALA A 624 -13.99 -0.59 20.62
C ALA A 624 -14.14 0.91 20.98
N SER A 625 -14.66 1.22 22.17
CA SER A 625 -14.85 2.60 22.65
C SER A 625 -13.53 3.32 22.92
N LYS A 626 -12.60 2.68 23.64
CA LYS A 626 -11.28 3.21 23.98
C LYS A 626 -10.41 3.36 22.73
N TYR A 627 -10.38 2.35 21.87
CA TYR A 627 -9.66 2.35 20.59
C TYR A 627 -10.16 3.47 19.65
N SER A 628 -11.48 3.63 19.55
CA SER A 628 -12.10 4.71 18.74
C SER A 628 -11.80 6.12 19.28
N SER A 629 -11.60 6.27 20.58
CA SER A 629 -11.21 7.55 21.21
C SER A 629 -9.74 7.95 20.95
N LEU A 630 -8.90 6.99 20.57
CA LEU A 630 -7.49 7.23 20.29
C LEU A 630 -7.27 7.67 18.84
N SER A 631 -6.35 8.61 18.65
CA SER A 631 -5.96 9.15 17.35
C SER A 631 -5.47 8.04 16.39
N VAL A 632 -5.95 8.07 15.14
CA VAL A 632 -5.43 7.24 14.05
C VAL A 632 -4.00 7.66 13.72
N CYS A 633 -3.08 6.71 13.57
CA CYS A 633 -1.73 6.97 13.10
C CYS A 633 -1.35 6.08 11.92
N ARG A 634 -0.55 6.61 10.99
CA ARG A 634 0.13 5.83 9.93
C ARG A 634 0.86 4.59 10.46
N ASN A 635 1.36 4.63 11.69
CA ASN A 635 2.09 3.53 12.29
C ASN A 635 1.21 2.46 12.97
N ASP A 636 -0.12 2.63 13.07
CA ASP A 636 -0.99 1.85 13.98
C ASP A 636 -0.91 0.31 13.91
N ARG A 637 -0.47 -0.27 12.78
CA ARG A 637 -0.33 -1.73 12.57
C ARG A 637 1.06 -2.15 12.07
N GLU A 638 2.05 -1.28 12.15
CA GLU A 638 3.40 -1.55 11.61
C GLU A 638 4.27 -2.34 12.61
N PHE A 639 3.77 -3.49 13.07
CA PHE A 639 4.30 -4.31 14.17
C PHE A 639 5.81 -4.60 14.05
N LYS A 640 6.26 -5.07 12.89
CA LYS A 640 7.66 -5.47 12.64
C LYS A 640 8.63 -4.28 12.60
N PHE A 641 8.20 -3.15 12.06
CA PHE A 641 8.94 -1.89 12.15
C PHE A 641 9.07 -1.41 13.61
N MET A 642 7.99 -1.52 14.41
CA MET A 642 8.01 -1.13 15.81
C MET A 642 8.83 -2.05 16.72
N ALA A 643 8.79 -3.37 16.48
CA ALA A 643 9.65 -4.34 17.14
C ALA A 643 11.13 -3.98 16.90
N TRP A 644 11.50 -3.73 15.64
CA TRP A 644 12.85 -3.30 15.28
C TRP A 644 13.24 -2.00 16.00
N ALA A 645 12.33 -1.02 16.08
CA ALA A 645 12.55 0.22 16.81
C ALA A 645 12.63 0.04 18.35
N CYS A 646 12.20 -1.11 18.89
CA CYS A 646 12.39 -1.52 20.28
C CYS A 646 13.68 -2.37 20.48
N GLY A 647 14.44 -2.64 19.42
CA GLY A 647 15.74 -3.34 19.49
C GLY A 647 15.71 -4.85 19.21
N PHE A 648 14.65 -5.36 18.57
CA PHE A 648 14.58 -6.76 18.15
C PHE A 648 13.86 -6.95 16.82
N ASP A 649 14.31 -7.86 15.98
CA ASP A 649 13.58 -8.24 14.77
C ASP A 649 12.42 -9.18 15.13
N LEU A 650 11.24 -8.90 14.58
CA LEU A 650 10.07 -9.76 14.69
C LEU A 650 10.07 -10.74 13.52
N GLU A 651 10.39 -12.01 13.79
CA GLU A 651 10.22 -13.08 12.82
C GLU A 651 8.71 -13.28 12.57
N LEU A 652 8.32 -13.19 11.30
CA LEU A 652 6.97 -13.49 10.84
C LEU A 652 6.98 -14.91 10.27
N GLU A 653 5.99 -15.69 10.69
CA GLU A 653 5.60 -16.96 10.05
C GLU A 653 4.39 -16.70 9.13
#